data_AF-W5W8J6-F1
#
_entry.id   AF-W5W8J6-F1
#
_cell.length_a   1.000
_cell.length_b   1.000
_cell.length_c   1.000
_cell.angle_alpha   90.00
_cell.angle_beta   90.00
_cell.angle_gamma   90.00
#
_symmetry.space_group_name_H-M   'P 1'
#
loop_
_entity.id
_entity.type
_entity.pdbx_description
1 polymer ?
#
loop_
_entity_poly.entity_id
_entity_poly.type
_entity_poly.pdbx_seq_one_letter_code
_entity_poly.pdbx_strand_id
1 'polypeptide(L)'
;MRRTLGLLIPATLLLGAVAAPVSADTEAWQDLAAAVNPFVGAKAGEQAESNTYAGDTFPGADVPFGMVQWSPDNPLQPKAPQGTGRYYSRDRDGGYAWEDNRLRGFSLTHLNGAGCGGAAGDLPFIPYAGEVTTSPAADQAHYYATFSHDRESASPGYYKVTTDAGVTTELTATTHTGLGRIAFPAGKTANLLVDVADSAMGSDEAAVTIDPANRTVSGWVSSGHFCAGPNKYRAYFTAKFDQPFTAYGVWQDGAVKPGATSAQGGNLSKATWDKQVVTADGGSGAYLTFAQDRPVNVRVGLSYVDADGARRNLSAEQGERSFDQVRQQARRQWNDRLNQVRIGGGTADQRTTFYTALYHCLLQPNVFSDVDGRYTGFDNKVHRAAPGHAQYANFSGWDVYRDEIQLLALLAPHETSDISQSLYNQATQAGGIWDRWSQNNDFMGVMAGDPYHSMIASSVAFGAKDFDVKGALASMVRGATRVQQAGERALERPGLWDYLTLGYHPDNVSDMLEETSADFGIAQLAQRLGQSQVHQEFMKRAQYWENVYNPASGYLQTRLRNGQFLTPFDPANHQEMRYQEGNAAQYTWMVPYNVRGLFDAMGGDKAAVRRLDTFFTKLNTSADEPYAFMANEPSFEVPWEYAYAGAPYRTQDLVRRSAEQLFKPTPDGLPGNDDLGATSAWYVWAALGMYPEAPGRAELVLASPMFPHITVTRGSGQRITINSAGDGKYVQSLRVNGKSTGKAWLPESFAVDGGTLDYALAATPNTSWGAAAADAPPSFREGEVPVRGSVGPGSVVLDPGGQSTSATVTAEGITGSGTVTWQANPPAGVTVTPSSGTLTVGSNGKAQQEIHLRASADTKQGSTTVPVAFGGQLAARLSVTIGKPGSMIASYGNTGVTEDSKVWLGDFGTTDLYPGGYGFSYSAQALAAAGVQPGKQVNANGLAFTWPASASGGNPDNVVAAGQTLTAPDSPGATKLSFLGAAVGGDAHGTVTITYTDGSTQTADLGLSEWLLKGGTEQPQFGNAVVATTPYVNSAFPRYMFRLQRPYKAYLFATAPITLTPGKQVRTITLPATTTGGEAHVFSYALG
;
A
#
# COMPACT_ATOMS: atom_id res chain seq x y z
N MET A 1 -56.15 -35.78 -50.33
CA MET A 1 -57.03 -36.98 -50.30
C MET A 1 -56.83 -37.68 -48.97
N ARG A 2 -57.92 -38.06 -48.28
CA ARG A 2 -58.02 -39.12 -47.23
C ARG A 2 -57.17 -38.92 -45.95
N ARG A 3 -57.74 -38.65 -44.76
CA ARG A 3 -58.45 -39.56 -43.83
C ARG A 3 -57.85 -40.97 -43.72
N THR A 4 -57.20 -41.26 -42.58
CA THR A 4 -57.21 -42.49 -41.73
C THR A 4 -56.11 -42.31 -40.68
N LEU A 5 -56.31 -42.20 -39.36
CA LEU A 5 -57.11 -42.96 -38.39
C LEU A 5 -56.61 -44.40 -38.21
N GLY A 6 -56.17 -44.72 -36.98
CA GLY A 6 -55.73 -46.05 -36.52
C GLY A 6 -55.05 -45.92 -35.14
N LEU A 7 -55.80 -45.93 -34.02
CA LEU A 7 -56.19 -47.11 -33.20
C LEU A 7 -54.96 -47.73 -32.47
N LEU A 8 -54.92 -48.14 -31.19
CA LEU A 8 -55.88 -48.29 -30.08
C LEU A 8 -55.09 -48.73 -28.81
N ILE A 9 -55.63 -48.37 -27.65
CA ILE A 9 -55.82 -49.20 -26.43
C ILE A 9 -54.63 -49.44 -25.47
N PRO A 10 -54.92 -49.51 -24.15
CA PRO A 10 -54.12 -48.94 -23.07
C PRO A 10 -53.66 -49.98 -22.02
N ALA A 11 -52.94 -49.53 -20.98
CA ALA A 11 -53.19 -49.87 -19.56
C ALA A 11 -52.07 -49.35 -18.62
N THR A 12 -52.50 -48.53 -17.64
CA THR A 12 -52.04 -48.40 -16.24
C THR A 12 -50.54 -48.32 -15.93
N LEU A 13 -50.10 -47.17 -15.36
CA LEU A 13 -49.15 -47.13 -14.25
C LEU A 13 -49.23 -45.81 -13.45
N LEU A 14 -48.88 -45.94 -12.18
CA LEU A 14 -49.17 -45.13 -11.00
C LEU A 14 -48.88 -43.62 -11.09
N LEU A 15 -49.68 -42.85 -10.34
CA LEU A 15 -49.40 -41.46 -9.95
C LEU A 15 -48.05 -41.37 -9.24
N GLY A 16 -47.07 -40.73 -9.88
CA GLY A 16 -45.98 -40.02 -9.22
C GLY A 16 -46.30 -38.54 -9.22
N ALA A 17 -46.30 -37.91 -8.06
CA ALA A 17 -46.48 -36.47 -7.91
C ALA A 17 -45.37 -35.72 -8.68
N VAL A 18 -45.73 -35.15 -9.83
CA VAL A 18 -44.88 -34.22 -10.57
C VAL A 18 -44.94 -32.90 -9.80
N ALA A 19 -43.84 -32.56 -9.12
CA ALA A 19 -43.64 -31.21 -8.60
C ALA A 19 -43.79 -30.22 -9.76
N ALA A 20 -44.72 -29.28 -9.62
CA ALA A 20 -44.97 -28.25 -10.60
C ALA A 20 -43.68 -27.44 -10.85
N PRO A 21 -43.43 -26.96 -12.07
CA PRO A 21 -42.34 -26.04 -12.33
C PRO A 21 -42.60 -24.77 -11.49
N VAL A 22 -41.60 -24.40 -10.69
CA VAL A 22 -41.58 -23.12 -9.98
C VAL A 22 -41.76 -22.02 -11.04
N SER A 23 -42.86 -21.30 -10.90
CA SER A 23 -43.20 -20.12 -11.70
C SER A 23 -42.01 -19.17 -11.73
N ALA A 24 -41.69 -18.63 -12.91
CA ALA A 24 -40.81 -17.47 -13.02
C ALA A 24 -41.39 -16.36 -12.13
N ASP A 25 -40.71 -16.06 -11.02
CA ASP A 25 -41.09 -14.96 -10.15
C ASP A 25 -40.98 -13.67 -10.94
N THR A 26 -42.10 -12.96 -11.07
CA THR A 26 -42.07 -11.50 -11.22
C THR A 26 -41.51 -10.96 -9.91
N GLU A 27 -40.18 -10.96 -9.76
CA GLU A 27 -39.51 -10.65 -8.50
C GLU A 27 -39.73 -9.17 -8.12
N ALA A 28 -40.56 -8.95 -7.11
CA ALA A 28 -40.84 -7.63 -6.56
C ALA A 28 -39.56 -6.97 -6.00
N TRP A 29 -39.47 -5.65 -6.14
CA TRP A 29 -38.42 -4.82 -5.54
C TRP A 29 -38.41 -5.00 -4.02
N GLN A 30 -37.23 -5.28 -3.42
CA GLN A 30 -37.06 -5.49 -1.99
C GLN A 30 -36.31 -4.31 -1.34
N ASP A 31 -36.72 -3.91 -0.13
CA ASP A 31 -36.01 -2.90 0.66
C ASP A 31 -34.79 -3.50 1.38
N LEU A 32 -33.81 -3.99 0.62
CA LEU A 32 -32.58 -4.62 1.11
C LEU A 32 -31.68 -3.67 1.90
N ALA A 33 -31.79 -2.36 1.65
CA ALA A 33 -31.14 -1.35 2.46
C ALA A 33 -31.60 -1.39 3.94
N ALA A 34 -32.70 -2.08 4.28
CA ALA A 34 -33.14 -2.29 5.67
C ALA A 34 -32.28 -3.29 6.43
N ALA A 35 -31.53 -4.14 5.71
CA ALA A 35 -30.61 -5.09 6.29
C ALA A 35 -29.23 -4.47 6.56
N VAL A 36 -28.93 -3.28 6.06
CA VAL A 36 -27.61 -2.65 6.23
C VAL A 36 -27.50 -2.01 7.61
N ASN A 37 -26.37 -2.25 8.28
CA ASN A 37 -25.97 -1.56 9.51
C ASN A 37 -24.71 -0.71 9.26
N PRO A 38 -24.84 0.61 8.98
CA PRO A 38 -23.69 1.48 8.72
C PRO A 38 -22.71 1.66 9.91
N PHE A 39 -23.00 1.10 11.08
CA PHE A 39 -22.08 1.14 12.22
C PHE A 39 -21.08 -0.03 12.25
N VAL A 40 -21.25 -1.06 11.42
CA VAL A 40 -20.29 -2.18 11.34
C VAL A 40 -18.93 -1.63 10.92
N GLY A 41 -17.90 -1.87 11.72
CA GLY A 41 -16.56 -1.31 11.51
C GLY A 41 -16.29 -0.02 12.29
N ALA A 42 -17.29 0.59 12.93
CA ALA A 42 -17.10 1.82 13.71
C ALA A 42 -16.50 1.59 15.11
N LYS A 43 -16.49 0.33 15.60
CA LYS A 43 -15.99 -0.06 16.92
C LYS A 43 -14.73 -0.93 16.79
N ALA A 44 -13.77 -0.77 17.69
CA ALA A 44 -12.63 -1.67 17.75
C ALA A 44 -13.05 -3.11 18.13
N GLY A 45 -12.41 -4.09 17.51
CA GLY A 45 -12.62 -5.52 17.78
C GLY A 45 -12.04 -5.98 19.12
N GLU A 46 -12.39 -7.20 19.55
CA GLU A 46 -11.96 -7.78 20.83
C GLU A 46 -10.51 -8.36 20.84
N GLN A 47 -9.81 -8.40 19.71
CA GLN A 47 -8.45 -8.97 19.64
C GLN A 47 -7.38 -7.94 20.05
N ALA A 48 -6.84 -8.12 21.25
CA ALA A 48 -6.02 -7.13 21.97
C ALA A 48 -4.55 -6.97 21.52
N GLU A 49 -4.02 -7.77 20.59
CA GLU A 49 -2.56 -7.80 20.35
C GLU A 49 -2.07 -7.45 18.93
N SER A 50 -2.94 -7.16 17.97
CA SER A 50 -2.49 -6.70 16.63
C SER A 50 -3.37 -5.68 15.94
N ASN A 51 -4.62 -5.51 16.40
CA ASN A 51 -5.55 -4.62 15.73
C ASN A 51 -6.18 -3.62 16.71
N THR A 52 -5.46 -2.53 16.96
CA THR A 52 -6.03 -1.35 17.60
C THR A 52 -6.96 -0.56 16.68
N TYR A 53 -7.08 -0.95 15.41
CA TYR A 53 -7.89 -0.26 14.42
C TYR A 53 -9.32 -0.78 14.47
N ALA A 54 -10.28 0.14 14.50
CA ALA A 54 -11.65 -0.20 14.14
C ALA A 54 -11.64 -0.58 12.64
N GLY A 55 -12.75 -1.07 12.08
CA GLY A 55 -12.88 -1.05 10.62
C GLY A 55 -12.73 0.35 9.99
N ASP A 56 -12.67 1.41 10.82
CA ASP A 56 -12.48 2.81 10.49
C ASP A 56 -13.50 3.35 9.48
N THR A 57 -14.70 2.76 9.54
CA THR A 57 -15.87 3.14 8.76
C THR A 57 -16.58 4.36 9.36
N PHE A 58 -17.44 5.02 8.58
CA PHE A 58 -18.28 6.12 9.04
C PHE A 58 -19.78 5.83 8.86
N PRO A 59 -20.68 6.23 9.79
CA PRO A 59 -22.11 5.90 9.73
C PRO A 59 -22.97 6.94 9.01
N GLY A 60 -22.35 7.95 8.38
CA GLY A 60 -22.99 9.10 7.77
C GLY A 60 -23.92 8.81 6.60
N ALA A 61 -24.60 9.86 6.14
CA ALA A 61 -25.42 9.78 4.94
C ALA A 61 -24.55 9.88 3.67
N ASP A 62 -24.56 8.80 2.90
CA ASP A 62 -23.91 8.72 1.59
C ASP A 62 -24.85 8.03 0.57
N VAL A 63 -24.60 8.20 -0.72
CA VAL A 63 -25.20 7.44 -1.83
C VAL A 63 -24.10 6.59 -2.49
N PRO A 64 -24.43 5.56 -3.30
CA PRO A 64 -23.37 4.78 -3.96
C PRO A 64 -22.39 5.69 -4.72
N PHE A 65 -21.10 5.58 -4.38
CA PHE A 65 -19.98 6.37 -4.92
C PHE A 65 -20.10 7.89 -4.74
N GLY A 66 -20.81 8.37 -3.71
CA GLY A 66 -21.09 9.78 -3.50
C GLY A 66 -19.85 10.63 -3.25
N MET A 67 -19.82 11.85 -3.81
CA MET A 67 -18.82 12.87 -3.48
C MET A 67 -19.02 13.44 -2.07
N VAL A 68 -20.27 13.50 -1.61
CA VAL A 68 -20.64 13.99 -0.27
C VAL A 68 -20.96 12.81 0.64
N GLN A 69 -20.18 12.68 1.72
CA GLN A 69 -20.39 11.74 2.80
C GLN A 69 -20.74 12.53 4.07
N TRP A 70 -21.99 12.93 4.27
CA TRP A 70 -22.33 13.79 5.42
C TRP A 70 -22.45 12.97 6.70
N SER A 71 -21.37 12.92 7.49
CA SER A 71 -21.23 12.02 8.65
C SER A 71 -20.96 12.78 9.96
N PRO A 72 -21.37 12.23 11.13
CA PRO A 72 -20.88 12.70 12.43
C PRO A 72 -19.36 12.55 12.55
N ASP A 73 -18.76 13.49 13.27
CA ASP A 73 -17.37 13.45 13.67
C ASP A 73 -17.24 13.42 15.19
N ASN A 74 -16.43 12.52 15.72
CA ASN A 74 -16.03 12.54 17.13
C ASN A 74 -14.81 13.46 17.35
N PRO A 75 -14.56 13.91 18.59
CA PRO A 75 -13.35 14.63 18.94
C PRO A 75 -12.09 13.85 18.57
N LEU A 76 -11.10 14.61 18.10
CA LEU A 76 -9.80 14.06 17.77
C LEU A 76 -9.02 13.80 19.05
N GLN A 77 -8.50 12.58 19.23
CA GLN A 77 -7.69 12.23 20.39
C GLN A 77 -6.19 12.38 20.08
N PRO A 78 -5.32 12.69 21.06
CA PRO A 78 -3.86 12.60 20.91
C PRO A 78 -3.32 11.21 21.26
N LYS A 79 -2.56 10.58 20.36
CA LYS A 79 -1.67 9.44 20.69
C LYS A 79 -0.22 9.87 20.88
N ALA A 80 0.42 9.30 21.89
CA ALA A 80 1.86 9.45 22.13
C ALA A 80 2.63 8.26 21.51
N PRO A 81 3.77 8.49 20.82
CA PRO A 81 4.62 7.39 20.37
C PRO A 81 5.48 6.81 21.51
N GLN A 82 5.81 5.52 21.38
CA GLN A 82 6.89 4.87 22.15
C GLN A 82 8.26 5.36 21.65
N GLY A 83 8.66 6.58 22.00
CA GLY A 83 9.97 7.15 21.60
C GLY A 83 9.87 8.63 21.21
N THR A 84 10.90 9.42 21.53
CA THR A 84 10.83 10.89 21.64
C THR A 84 10.57 11.64 20.32
N GLY A 85 9.36 12.18 20.17
CA GLY A 85 8.92 13.16 19.15
C GLY A 85 7.44 13.53 19.38
N ARG A 86 7.00 14.77 19.10
CA ARG A 86 5.69 15.31 19.51
C ARG A 86 4.59 15.19 18.42
N TYR A 87 3.55 14.38 18.72
CA TYR A 87 2.07 14.44 18.48
C TYR A 87 1.50 14.57 17.03
N TYR A 88 0.38 13.95 16.56
CA TYR A 88 -0.81 13.27 17.12
C TYR A 88 -1.24 12.10 16.16
N SER A 89 -1.81 10.97 16.63
CA SER A 89 -2.71 10.14 15.79
C SER A 89 -4.16 10.48 16.06
N ARG A 90 -4.93 10.66 14.99
CA ARG A 90 -6.39 10.63 15.03
C ARG A 90 -6.77 9.18 15.21
N ASP A 91 -7.24 8.79 16.38
CA ASP A 91 -7.53 7.37 16.67
C ASP A 91 -8.73 6.78 15.89
N ARG A 92 -9.21 7.47 14.83
CA ARG A 92 -10.31 7.08 13.94
C ARG A 92 -10.19 7.78 12.59
N ASP A 93 -9.62 7.09 11.62
CA ASP A 93 -9.34 7.67 10.30
C ASP A 93 -10.62 7.92 9.47
N GLY A 94 -11.69 7.18 9.77
CA GLY A 94 -13.05 7.45 9.29
C GLY A 94 -13.77 8.61 9.96
N GLY A 95 -13.19 9.25 10.99
CA GLY A 95 -13.76 10.40 11.70
C GLY A 95 -14.76 10.06 12.82
N TYR A 96 -15.16 8.79 12.97
CA TYR A 96 -16.14 8.33 13.97
C TYR A 96 -15.64 7.10 14.75
N ALA A 97 -15.79 7.13 16.08
CA ALA A 97 -15.60 6.04 17.03
C ALA A 97 -16.93 5.70 17.68
N TRP A 98 -17.36 4.45 17.58
CA TRP A 98 -18.52 3.96 18.33
C TRP A 98 -18.37 4.12 19.85
N GLU A 99 -17.15 4.16 20.39
CA GLU A 99 -16.94 4.30 21.84
C GLU A 99 -16.96 5.76 22.33
N ASP A 100 -16.86 6.75 21.44
CA ASP A 100 -16.86 8.18 21.82
C ASP A 100 -18.28 8.75 21.75
N ASN A 101 -18.74 9.30 22.87
CA ASN A 101 -20.09 9.83 23.04
C ASN A 101 -20.15 11.36 22.86
N ARG A 102 -19.12 11.98 22.27
CA ARG A 102 -19.06 13.40 21.98
C ARG A 102 -19.00 13.64 20.48
N LEU A 103 -19.58 14.74 20.01
CA LEU A 103 -19.57 15.15 18.61
C LEU A 103 -18.82 16.48 18.47
N ARG A 104 -17.82 16.52 17.58
CA ARG A 104 -17.17 17.78 17.15
C ARG A 104 -17.95 18.50 16.06
N GLY A 105 -18.77 17.78 15.30
CA GLY A 105 -19.58 18.34 14.22
C GLY A 105 -20.07 17.26 13.25
N PHE A 106 -20.56 17.72 12.09
CA PHE A 106 -20.94 16.88 10.96
C PHE A 106 -20.29 17.43 9.69
N SER A 107 -19.20 16.83 9.23
CA SER A 107 -18.48 17.22 8.01
C SER A 107 -19.01 16.55 6.75
N LEU A 108 -18.63 17.08 5.58
CA LEU A 108 -19.20 16.70 4.28
C LEU A 108 -18.42 15.62 3.53
N THR A 109 -17.25 15.23 4.04
CA THR A 109 -16.31 14.36 3.34
C THR A 109 -15.67 13.37 4.30
N HIS A 110 -15.58 12.09 3.94
CA HIS A 110 -14.96 11.03 4.76
C HIS A 110 -14.26 9.97 3.90
N LEU A 111 -13.33 9.22 4.50
CA LEU A 111 -12.72 8.01 3.93
C LEU A 111 -13.23 6.79 4.71
N ASN A 112 -13.56 5.71 4.01
CA ASN A 112 -14.06 4.47 4.60
C ASN A 112 -12.89 3.51 4.88
N GLY A 113 -12.51 3.35 6.15
CA GLY A 113 -11.58 2.30 6.56
C GLY A 113 -10.13 2.48 6.12
N ALA A 114 -9.66 3.71 5.92
CA ALA A 114 -8.23 3.94 5.63
C ALA A 114 -7.38 3.72 6.89
N GLY A 115 -6.26 3.00 6.79
CA GLY A 115 -5.40 2.66 7.93
C GLY A 115 -4.39 3.71 8.42
N CYS A 116 -4.47 4.95 7.93
CA CYS A 116 -3.65 6.04 8.46
C CYS A 116 -4.35 7.39 8.40
N GLY A 117 -3.89 8.29 9.28
CA GLY A 117 -4.32 9.67 9.49
C GLY A 117 -5.10 10.28 8.33
N GLY A 118 -6.43 10.22 8.40
CA GLY A 118 -7.30 10.64 7.31
C GLY A 118 -7.16 12.11 6.91
N ALA A 119 -7.23 12.41 5.63
CA ALA A 119 -7.62 13.71 5.08
C ALA A 119 -9.04 13.60 4.53
N ALA A 120 -9.81 14.68 4.53
CA ALA A 120 -11.27 14.79 4.56
C ALA A 120 -11.72 15.38 5.91
N GLY A 121 -12.87 14.99 6.45
CA GLY A 121 -13.46 15.62 7.64
C GLY A 121 -13.74 17.12 7.45
N ASP A 122 -13.91 17.54 6.20
CA ASP A 122 -13.90 18.94 5.77
C ASP A 122 -15.27 19.62 5.98
N LEU A 123 -15.21 20.90 6.34
CA LEU A 123 -16.38 21.80 6.43
C LEU A 123 -17.46 21.32 7.43
N PRO A 124 -17.11 21.01 8.69
CA PRO A 124 -18.08 20.58 9.69
C PRO A 124 -19.13 21.64 10.02
N PHE A 125 -20.37 21.16 10.10
CA PHE A 125 -21.52 21.88 10.63
C PHE A 125 -21.77 21.48 12.07
N ILE A 126 -21.92 22.45 12.98
CA ILE A 126 -22.03 22.20 14.43
C ILE A 126 -23.32 22.84 14.97
N PRO A 127 -24.40 22.05 15.13
CA PRO A 127 -25.62 22.49 15.80
C PRO A 127 -25.36 22.74 17.30
N TYR A 128 -25.65 23.95 17.78
CA TYR A 128 -25.36 24.38 19.14
C TYR A 128 -26.54 25.12 19.78
N ALA A 129 -26.97 24.67 20.96
CA ALA A 129 -28.07 25.24 21.73
C ALA A 129 -27.57 26.17 22.86
N GLY A 130 -26.96 27.30 22.49
CA GLY A 130 -26.36 28.26 23.41
C GLY A 130 -25.83 29.50 22.68
N GLU A 131 -25.27 30.46 23.42
CA GLU A 131 -24.67 31.69 22.87
C GLU A 131 -23.26 31.45 22.31
N VAL A 132 -22.89 32.12 21.22
CA VAL A 132 -21.55 32.02 20.61
C VAL A 132 -20.72 33.24 21.03
N THR A 133 -19.99 33.11 22.15
CA THR A 133 -19.16 34.19 22.72
C THR A 133 -17.66 33.88 22.71
N THR A 134 -17.29 32.61 22.61
CA THR A 134 -15.90 32.14 22.51
C THR A 134 -15.62 31.66 21.08
N SER A 135 -14.45 31.94 20.52
CA SER A 135 -14.14 31.42 19.19
C SER A 135 -13.97 29.88 19.24
N PRO A 136 -14.60 29.10 18.35
CA PRO A 136 -14.32 27.66 18.20
C PRO A 136 -12.83 27.36 17.96
N ALA A 137 -12.11 28.26 17.29
CA ALA A 137 -10.67 28.14 17.08
C ALA A 137 -9.82 28.37 18.35
N ALA A 138 -10.41 28.92 19.43
CA ALA A 138 -9.73 29.09 20.71
C ALA A 138 -10.11 28.00 21.74
N ASP A 139 -11.34 27.50 21.68
CA ASP A 139 -11.85 26.46 22.57
C ASP A 139 -12.91 25.63 21.84
N GLN A 140 -12.45 24.69 21.01
CA GLN A 140 -13.32 23.82 20.22
C GLN A 140 -14.17 22.91 21.12
N ALA A 141 -13.59 22.44 22.23
CA ALA A 141 -14.25 21.53 23.16
C ALA A 141 -15.49 22.14 23.84
N HIS A 142 -15.56 23.47 23.94
CA HIS A 142 -16.75 24.19 24.40
C HIS A 142 -18.02 23.87 23.57
N TYR A 143 -17.84 23.52 22.29
CA TYR A 143 -18.91 23.29 21.34
C TYR A 143 -19.26 21.80 21.15
N TYR A 144 -18.56 20.89 21.85
CA TYR A 144 -18.83 19.47 21.72
C TYR A 144 -20.16 19.09 22.38
N ALA A 145 -21.03 18.47 21.59
CA ALA A 145 -22.27 17.93 22.11
C ALA A 145 -22.08 16.48 22.54
N THR A 146 -22.61 16.09 23.70
CA THR A 146 -22.66 14.69 24.12
C THR A 146 -23.95 14.02 23.62
N PHE A 147 -23.91 12.70 23.41
CA PHE A 147 -25.06 11.90 22.97
C PHE A 147 -25.00 10.47 23.54
N SER A 148 -26.01 9.67 23.21
CA SER A 148 -26.05 8.21 23.46
C SER A 148 -26.51 7.50 22.19
N HIS A 149 -25.95 6.32 21.90
CA HIS A 149 -26.37 5.49 20.77
C HIS A 149 -27.84 5.05 20.83
N ASP A 150 -28.48 5.08 22.02
CA ASP A 150 -29.93 4.84 22.15
C ASP A 150 -30.78 5.90 21.41
N ARG A 151 -30.19 7.07 21.12
CA ARG A 151 -30.81 8.18 20.38
C ARG A 151 -30.07 8.48 19.08
N GLU A 152 -29.35 7.50 18.57
CA GLU A 152 -28.65 7.53 17.29
C GLU A 152 -29.17 6.43 16.38
N SER A 153 -29.25 6.71 15.08
CA SER A 153 -29.64 5.72 14.09
C SER A 153 -29.06 6.07 12.73
N ALA A 154 -28.59 5.07 12.00
CA ALA A 154 -28.08 5.19 10.65
C ALA A 154 -28.73 4.15 9.73
N SER A 155 -28.84 4.50 8.44
CA SER A 155 -29.24 3.59 7.37
C SER A 155 -28.70 4.13 6.04
N PRO A 156 -28.54 3.33 4.98
CA PRO A 156 -28.00 3.82 3.71
C PRO A 156 -28.71 5.10 3.21
N GLY A 157 -27.95 6.20 3.10
CA GLY A 157 -28.44 7.53 2.70
C GLY A 157 -29.07 8.38 3.81
N TYR A 158 -28.99 7.98 5.09
CA TYR A 158 -29.59 8.71 6.20
C TYR A 158 -28.89 8.48 7.54
N TYR A 159 -28.65 9.57 8.27
CA TYR A 159 -28.18 9.55 9.65
C TYR A 159 -29.05 10.42 10.55
N LYS A 160 -29.21 10.04 11.82
CA LYS A 160 -29.91 10.83 12.83
C LYS A 160 -29.28 10.65 14.21
N VAL A 161 -29.16 11.75 14.94
CA VAL A 161 -28.79 11.76 16.37
C VAL A 161 -29.57 12.82 17.15
N THR A 162 -29.86 12.54 18.42
CA THR A 162 -30.33 13.56 19.37
C THR A 162 -29.35 13.69 20.54
N THR A 163 -28.81 14.90 20.72
CA THR A 163 -27.80 15.20 21.75
C THR A 163 -28.43 15.31 23.14
N ASP A 164 -27.62 15.25 24.19
CA ASP A 164 -28.04 15.50 25.58
C ASP A 164 -28.59 16.92 25.79
N ALA A 165 -28.11 17.88 24.98
CA ALA A 165 -28.64 19.23 24.94
C ALA A 165 -30.04 19.31 24.29
N GLY A 166 -30.56 18.22 23.72
CA GLY A 166 -31.88 18.17 23.10
C GLY A 166 -31.92 18.66 21.66
N VAL A 167 -30.77 18.78 20.98
CA VAL A 167 -30.72 19.09 19.55
C VAL A 167 -30.82 17.80 18.76
N THR A 168 -31.79 17.71 17.85
CA THR A 168 -31.93 16.60 16.90
C THR A 168 -31.40 17.01 15.54
N THR A 169 -30.46 16.24 15.01
CA THR A 169 -29.90 16.43 13.67
C THR A 169 -30.23 15.22 12.82
N GLU A 170 -30.75 15.47 11.62
CA GLU A 170 -30.99 14.46 10.60
C GLU A 170 -30.26 14.86 9.31
N LEU A 171 -29.59 13.89 8.66
CA LEU A 171 -28.78 14.11 7.47
C LEU A 171 -29.21 13.16 6.34
N THR A 172 -29.14 13.64 5.09
CA THR A 172 -29.25 12.83 3.87
C THR A 172 -28.38 13.43 2.77
N ALA A 173 -28.11 12.68 1.70
CA ALA A 173 -27.22 13.09 0.63
C ALA A 173 -27.73 12.73 -0.77
N THR A 174 -27.20 13.44 -1.76
CA THR A 174 -27.12 13.03 -3.16
C THR A 174 -25.64 12.92 -3.54
N THR A 175 -25.31 12.65 -4.80
CA THR A 175 -23.92 12.49 -5.23
C THR A 175 -23.04 13.69 -4.86
N HIS A 176 -23.46 14.92 -5.12
CA HIS A 176 -22.62 16.13 -4.92
C HIS A 176 -23.13 17.07 -3.82
N THR A 177 -24.21 16.70 -3.13
CA THR A 177 -24.93 17.63 -2.25
C THR A 177 -25.48 16.94 -1.01
N GLY A 178 -25.60 17.69 0.08
CA GLY A 178 -26.16 17.21 1.35
C GLY A 178 -27.39 18.01 1.80
N LEU A 179 -28.26 17.40 2.60
CA LEU A 179 -29.33 18.11 3.32
C LEU A 179 -29.30 17.76 4.80
N GLY A 180 -29.39 18.79 5.63
CA GLY A 180 -29.57 18.67 7.08
C GLY A 180 -30.92 19.23 7.52
N ARG A 181 -31.58 18.54 8.45
CA ARG A 181 -32.77 19.01 9.19
C ARG A 181 -32.45 19.04 10.68
N ILE A 182 -32.49 20.22 11.28
CA ILE A 182 -32.00 20.45 12.65
C ILE A 182 -33.13 21.03 13.52
N ALA A 183 -33.51 20.32 14.57
CA ALA A 183 -34.48 20.78 15.55
C ALA A 183 -33.79 21.16 16.86
N PHE A 184 -34.04 22.37 17.35
CA PHE A 184 -33.47 22.91 18.58
C PHE A 184 -34.48 22.85 19.73
N PRO A 185 -34.03 22.67 20.99
CA PRO A 185 -34.91 22.66 22.16
C PRO A 185 -35.45 24.07 22.45
N ALA A 186 -36.71 24.17 22.89
CA ALA A 186 -37.32 25.44 23.24
C ALA A 186 -36.58 26.16 24.39
N GLY A 187 -36.46 27.49 24.31
CA GLY A 187 -35.90 28.32 25.38
C GLY A 187 -34.37 28.37 25.42
N LYS A 188 -33.70 27.92 24.36
CA LYS A 188 -32.25 28.02 24.15
C LYS A 188 -31.97 28.81 22.87
N THR A 189 -30.80 29.39 22.72
CA THR A 189 -30.45 30.08 21.47
C THR A 189 -30.10 29.03 20.41
N ALA A 190 -30.79 29.05 19.26
CA ALA A 190 -30.58 28.09 18.18
C ALA A 190 -29.47 28.58 17.25
N ASN A 191 -28.25 28.06 17.42
CA ASN A 191 -27.10 28.39 16.60
C ASN A 191 -26.67 27.19 15.75
N LEU A 192 -26.29 27.48 14.50
CA LEU A 192 -25.54 26.56 13.66
C LEU A 192 -24.20 27.21 13.32
N LEU A 193 -23.12 26.53 13.67
CA LEU A 193 -21.76 26.94 13.32
C LEU A 193 -21.33 26.19 12.06
N VAL A 194 -20.53 26.86 11.22
CA VAL A 194 -19.87 26.30 10.05
C VAL A 194 -18.37 26.57 10.22
N ASP A 195 -17.64 25.56 10.67
CA ASP A 195 -16.21 25.68 10.95
C ASP A 195 -15.42 25.32 9.71
N VAL A 196 -15.21 26.31 8.83
CA VAL A 196 -14.60 26.07 7.51
C VAL A 196 -13.11 25.76 7.58
N ALA A 197 -12.46 26.07 8.69
CA ALA A 197 -11.04 25.76 8.89
C ALA A 197 -10.81 24.37 9.47
N ASP A 198 -11.83 23.75 10.06
CA ASP A 198 -11.70 22.41 10.62
C ASP A 198 -11.78 21.35 9.53
N SER A 199 -10.82 20.45 9.58
CA SER A 199 -10.57 19.38 8.61
C SER A 199 -9.89 18.26 9.36
N ALA A 200 -9.73 17.13 8.69
CA ALA A 200 -9.07 16.01 9.31
C ALA A 200 -7.61 16.38 9.70
N MET A 201 -6.71 16.55 8.76
CA MET A 201 -5.33 16.96 9.13
C MET A 201 -5.17 18.46 9.39
N GLY A 202 -6.27 19.17 9.71
CA GLY A 202 -6.33 20.63 9.69
C GLY A 202 -6.29 21.19 8.27
N SER A 203 -6.37 22.51 8.15
CA SER A 203 -6.41 23.22 6.87
C SER A 203 -5.31 24.27 6.73
N ASP A 204 -4.71 24.34 5.54
CA ASP A 204 -3.68 25.34 5.24
C ASP A 204 -4.29 26.75 5.20
N GLU A 205 -5.47 26.86 4.59
CA GLU A 205 -6.24 28.08 4.45
C GLU A 205 -7.73 27.73 4.35
N ALA A 206 -8.59 28.62 4.84
CA ALA A 206 -10.02 28.52 4.68
C ALA A 206 -10.64 29.91 4.61
N ALA A 207 -11.81 30.02 3.99
CA ALA A 207 -12.58 31.26 3.94
C ALA A 207 -14.08 31.00 3.97
N VAL A 208 -14.83 31.90 4.60
CA VAL A 208 -16.29 31.86 4.68
C VAL A 208 -16.89 33.23 4.37
N THR A 209 -18.06 33.24 3.76
CA THR A 209 -18.88 34.42 3.49
C THR A 209 -20.35 34.12 3.75
N ILE A 210 -21.00 35.00 4.52
CA ILE A 210 -22.42 34.98 4.84
C ILE A 210 -23.12 36.00 3.95
N ASP A 211 -24.19 35.58 3.28
CA ASP A 211 -25.16 36.44 2.60
C ASP A 211 -26.52 36.31 3.30
N PRO A 212 -26.82 37.19 4.28
CA PRO A 212 -28.08 37.15 5.01
C PRO A 212 -29.31 37.41 4.13
N ALA A 213 -29.18 38.24 3.08
CA ALA A 213 -30.29 38.60 2.21
C ALA A 213 -30.76 37.38 1.40
N ASN A 214 -29.81 36.55 0.94
CA ASN A 214 -30.11 35.33 0.21
C ASN A 214 -30.15 34.07 1.07
N ARG A 215 -29.99 34.20 2.41
CA ARG A 215 -29.97 33.08 3.36
C ARG A 215 -28.95 32.01 2.96
N THR A 216 -27.75 32.46 2.60
CA THR A 216 -26.70 31.61 2.05
C THR A 216 -25.41 31.81 2.81
N VAL A 217 -24.66 30.72 3.03
CA VAL A 217 -23.25 30.75 3.45
C VAL A 217 -22.44 30.03 2.40
N SER A 218 -21.30 30.57 2.01
CA SER A 218 -20.41 29.97 1.02
C SER A 218 -18.97 30.12 1.45
N GLY A 219 -18.09 29.27 0.94
CA GLY A 219 -16.70 29.28 1.34
C GLY A 219 -15.89 28.16 0.72
N TRP A 220 -14.68 27.99 1.22
CA TRP A 220 -13.78 26.93 0.82
C TRP A 220 -12.76 26.61 1.92
N VAL A 221 -12.19 25.41 1.83
CA VAL A 221 -11.08 24.93 2.66
C VAL A 221 -10.00 24.34 1.75
N SER A 222 -8.73 24.67 2.02
CA SER A 222 -7.56 23.99 1.44
C SER A 222 -7.07 22.96 2.45
N SER A 223 -7.36 21.69 2.17
CA SER A 223 -7.15 20.53 3.03
C SER A 223 -6.19 19.55 2.34
N GLY A 224 -6.01 18.36 2.91
CA GLY A 224 -5.06 17.34 2.47
C GLY A 224 -4.26 16.80 3.63
N HIS A 225 -2.97 16.56 3.40
CA HIS A 225 -2.02 16.02 4.37
C HIS A 225 -2.35 14.60 4.86
N PHE A 226 -3.02 13.81 4.02
CA PHE A 226 -3.37 12.41 4.30
C PHE A 226 -2.12 11.64 4.71
N CYS A 227 -2.19 10.86 5.79
CA CYS A 227 -1.05 10.12 6.33
C CYS A 227 0.22 10.97 6.50
N ALA A 228 0.03 12.25 6.88
CA ALA A 228 1.06 13.28 6.99
C ALA A 228 1.84 13.56 5.69
N GLY A 229 1.24 13.24 4.54
CA GLY A 229 1.80 13.50 3.21
C GLY A 229 1.74 14.98 2.82
N PRO A 230 2.42 15.37 1.73
CA PRO A 230 2.46 16.76 1.29
C PRO A 230 1.26 17.14 0.39
N ASN A 231 0.34 16.21 0.17
CA ASN A 231 -0.75 16.33 -0.77
C ASN A 231 -1.75 17.42 -0.36
N LYS A 232 -2.33 18.11 -1.33
CA LYS A 232 -3.26 19.22 -1.07
C LYS A 232 -4.38 19.24 -2.08
N TYR A 233 -5.56 19.60 -1.63
CA TYR A 233 -6.71 19.88 -2.47
C TYR A 233 -7.53 21.04 -1.89
N ARG A 234 -8.49 21.53 -2.65
CA ARG A 234 -9.42 22.56 -2.20
C ARG A 234 -10.86 22.13 -2.42
N ALA A 235 -11.66 22.21 -1.36
CA ALA A 235 -13.09 21.96 -1.39
C ALA A 235 -13.86 23.27 -1.23
N TYR A 236 -14.84 23.50 -2.07
CA TYR A 236 -15.73 24.67 -2.07
C TYR A 236 -17.14 24.24 -1.70
N PHE A 237 -17.86 25.08 -0.96
CA PHE A 237 -19.26 24.81 -0.63
C PHE A 237 -20.16 26.03 -0.78
N THR A 238 -21.45 25.75 -0.94
CA THR A 238 -22.52 26.71 -0.72
C THR A 238 -23.67 26.06 0.03
N ALA A 239 -24.09 26.67 1.13
CA ALA A 239 -25.16 26.24 2.01
C ALA A 239 -26.34 27.22 1.93
N LYS A 240 -27.54 26.75 1.60
CA LYS A 240 -28.78 27.53 1.50
C LYS A 240 -29.78 27.11 2.56
N PHE A 241 -30.31 28.09 3.29
CA PHE A 241 -31.24 27.89 4.39
C PHE A 241 -32.68 28.22 3.99
N ASP A 242 -33.65 27.52 4.60
CA ASP A 242 -35.08 27.71 4.35
C ASP A 242 -35.68 28.89 5.13
N GLN A 243 -34.94 29.47 6.07
CA GLN A 243 -35.40 30.54 6.94
C GLN A 243 -34.34 31.62 7.19
N PRO A 244 -34.77 32.87 7.51
CA PRO A 244 -33.84 33.97 7.73
C PRO A 244 -33.00 33.80 9.00
N PHE A 245 -31.82 34.41 9.01
CA PHE A 245 -30.95 34.49 10.19
C PHE A 245 -31.45 35.62 11.09
N THR A 246 -31.71 35.34 12.37
CA THR A 246 -32.08 36.36 13.37
C THR A 246 -30.86 37.10 13.90
N ALA A 247 -29.71 36.44 13.91
CA ALA A 247 -28.38 37.01 14.10
C ALA A 247 -27.34 36.15 13.36
N TYR A 248 -26.17 36.72 13.14
CA TYR A 248 -25.04 36.03 12.50
C TYR A 248 -23.73 36.71 12.87
N GLY A 249 -22.63 36.01 12.64
CA GLY A 249 -21.29 36.57 12.73
C GLY A 249 -20.26 35.55 12.29
N VAL A 250 -19.00 35.96 12.34
CA VAL A 250 -17.86 35.10 12.01
C VAL A 250 -16.90 35.03 13.17
N TRP A 251 -16.05 34.01 13.20
CA TRP A 251 -14.85 34.02 14.02
C TRP A 251 -13.60 33.96 13.15
N GLN A 252 -12.52 34.51 13.71
CA GLN A 252 -11.19 34.42 13.14
C GLN A 252 -10.19 34.36 14.29
N ASP A 253 -9.42 33.28 14.33
CA ASP A 253 -8.50 32.94 15.40
C ASP A 253 -9.20 33.01 16.77
N GLY A 254 -8.67 33.76 17.73
CA GLY A 254 -9.27 33.89 19.05
C GLY A 254 -10.54 34.77 19.13
N ALA A 255 -10.97 35.43 18.05
CA ALA A 255 -11.98 36.48 18.11
C ALA A 255 -13.30 36.11 17.42
N VAL A 256 -14.42 36.29 18.13
CA VAL A 256 -15.78 36.31 17.57
C VAL A 256 -16.15 37.73 17.16
N LYS A 257 -16.70 37.91 15.96
CA LYS A 257 -17.07 39.20 15.36
C LYS A 257 -18.57 39.19 14.98
N PRO A 258 -19.48 39.56 15.91
CA PRO A 258 -20.91 39.63 15.64
C PRO A 258 -21.24 40.61 14.50
N GLY A 259 -22.14 40.22 13.60
CA GLY A 259 -22.57 41.02 12.44
C GLY A 259 -21.58 41.11 11.28
N ALA A 260 -20.34 40.64 11.44
CA ALA A 260 -19.41 40.51 10.32
C ALA A 260 -19.80 39.32 9.43
N THR A 261 -19.57 39.45 8.12
CA THR A 261 -20.04 38.49 7.12
C THR A 261 -18.93 37.66 6.49
N SER A 262 -17.65 37.93 6.77
CA SER A 262 -16.55 37.19 6.16
C SER A 262 -15.38 37.00 7.12
N ALA A 263 -14.79 35.81 7.09
CA ALA A 263 -13.53 35.49 7.77
C ALA A 263 -12.65 34.60 6.89
N GLN A 264 -11.36 34.62 7.18
CA GLN A 264 -10.35 33.81 6.50
C GLN A 264 -9.25 33.40 7.48
N GLY A 265 -8.76 32.17 7.35
CA GLY A 265 -7.68 31.59 8.14
C GLY A 265 -7.85 30.09 8.29
N GLY A 266 -6.79 29.32 8.01
CA GLY A 266 -6.73 27.89 8.32
C GLY A 266 -6.29 27.64 9.76
N ASN A 267 -6.23 26.38 10.17
CA ASN A 267 -5.85 25.99 11.54
C ASN A 267 -4.57 25.12 11.61
N LEU A 268 -3.90 24.80 10.49
CA LEU A 268 -2.62 24.09 10.52
C LEU A 268 -1.47 24.94 11.10
N SER A 269 -0.70 24.37 12.02
CA SER A 269 0.49 25.02 12.58
C SER A 269 1.53 25.35 11.51
N LYS A 270 2.21 26.49 11.72
CA LYS A 270 3.31 26.98 10.87
C LYS A 270 4.69 26.62 11.44
N ALA A 271 4.78 25.90 12.56
CA ALA A 271 5.98 25.85 13.40
C ALA A 271 6.99 24.71 13.11
N THR A 272 6.70 23.73 12.24
CA THR A 272 7.69 22.69 11.91
C THR A 272 7.98 22.56 10.42
N TRP A 273 9.25 22.26 10.12
CA TRP A 273 9.81 22.13 8.76
C TRP A 273 9.41 20.83 8.07
N ASP A 274 8.82 19.88 8.82
CA ASP A 274 8.39 18.57 8.36
C ASP A 274 6.87 18.44 8.19
N LYS A 275 6.03 19.37 8.66
CA LYS A 275 4.55 19.26 8.66
C LYS A 275 3.98 17.97 9.26
N GLN A 276 4.82 17.12 9.84
CA GLN A 276 4.43 15.87 10.50
C GLN A 276 3.87 16.13 11.91
N VAL A 277 3.90 17.38 12.37
CA VAL A 277 3.31 17.85 13.63
C VAL A 277 2.23 18.88 13.34
N VAL A 278 0.97 18.47 13.44
CA VAL A 278 -0.19 19.37 13.33
C VAL A 278 -0.54 19.87 14.74
N THR A 279 -0.23 21.12 15.07
CA THR A 279 -0.93 21.82 16.16
C THR A 279 -2.00 22.73 15.55
N ALA A 280 -3.17 22.81 16.18
CA ALA A 280 -4.21 23.73 15.76
C ALA A 280 -3.87 25.15 16.23
N ASP A 281 -3.48 26.03 15.30
CA ASP A 281 -3.17 27.42 15.59
C ASP A 281 -4.14 28.33 14.80
N GLY A 282 -5.19 28.83 15.46
CA GLY A 282 -6.16 29.72 14.83
C GLY A 282 -7.27 29.00 14.05
N GLY A 283 -7.86 29.67 13.07
CA GLY A 283 -8.96 29.14 12.26
C GLY A 283 -10.08 30.14 12.00
N SER A 284 -11.02 29.80 11.13
CA SER A 284 -12.12 30.69 10.73
C SER A 284 -13.42 29.94 10.45
N GLY A 285 -14.53 30.65 10.63
CA GLY A 285 -15.87 30.10 10.37
C GLY A 285 -16.98 31.09 10.67
N ALA A 286 -18.23 30.62 10.57
CA ALA A 286 -19.45 31.41 10.69
C ALA A 286 -20.43 30.81 11.69
N TYR A 287 -21.15 31.65 12.44
CA TYR A 287 -22.32 31.22 13.22
C TYR A 287 -23.59 31.91 12.72
N LEU A 288 -24.68 31.16 12.72
CA LEU A 288 -26.00 31.59 12.28
C LEU A 288 -27.02 31.30 13.37
N THR A 289 -27.77 32.32 13.78
CA THR A 289 -28.84 32.19 14.77
C THR A 289 -30.20 32.17 14.09
N PHE A 290 -31.10 31.32 14.58
CA PHE A 290 -32.43 31.11 14.00
C PHE A 290 -33.56 31.30 15.01
N ALA A 291 -34.77 31.53 14.49
CA ALA A 291 -35.98 31.35 15.28
C ALA A 291 -36.22 29.86 15.56
N GLN A 292 -36.84 29.56 16.71
CA GLN A 292 -37.08 28.18 17.19
C GLN A 292 -38.49 27.65 16.92
N ASP A 293 -39.25 28.29 16.03
CA ASP A 293 -40.63 27.95 15.72
C ASP A 293 -40.76 26.71 14.82
N ARG A 294 -39.69 26.34 14.12
CA ARG A 294 -39.61 25.16 13.25
C ARG A 294 -38.17 24.64 13.10
N PRO A 295 -37.97 23.39 12.65
CA PRO A 295 -36.64 22.89 12.32
C PRO A 295 -35.97 23.71 11.21
N VAL A 296 -34.66 23.89 11.32
CA VAL A 296 -33.82 24.53 10.29
C VAL A 296 -33.51 23.49 9.22
N ASN A 297 -33.85 23.77 7.96
CA ASN A 297 -33.35 22.96 6.84
C ASN A 297 -32.20 23.68 6.15
N VAL A 298 -31.07 22.97 6.00
CA VAL A 298 -29.88 23.44 5.29
C VAL A 298 -29.59 22.51 4.12
N ARG A 299 -29.27 23.10 2.98
CA ARG A 299 -28.94 22.39 1.74
C ARG A 299 -27.57 22.81 1.27
N VAL A 300 -26.66 21.88 1.08
CA VAL A 300 -25.25 22.17 0.83
C VAL A 300 -24.80 21.52 -0.48
N GLY A 301 -24.23 22.30 -1.39
CA GLY A 301 -23.50 21.76 -2.54
C GLY A 301 -22.00 21.82 -2.31
N LEU A 302 -21.29 20.77 -2.71
CA LEU A 302 -19.83 20.64 -2.65
C LEU A 302 -19.24 20.72 -4.07
N SER A 303 -18.01 21.21 -4.22
CA SER A 303 -17.24 21.15 -5.47
C SER A 303 -15.74 21.19 -5.18
N TYR A 304 -14.95 20.42 -5.92
CA TYR A 304 -13.49 20.49 -5.90
C TYR A 304 -12.91 21.44 -6.98
N VAL A 305 -13.77 22.18 -7.68
CA VAL A 305 -13.38 23.10 -8.76
C VAL A 305 -13.50 24.55 -8.31
N ASP A 306 -14.72 25.00 -7.99
CA ASP A 306 -14.99 26.37 -7.59
C ASP A 306 -16.38 26.52 -6.92
N ALA A 307 -16.62 27.70 -6.32
CA ALA A 307 -17.90 28.04 -5.69
C ALA A 307 -19.09 28.00 -6.65
N ASP A 308 -18.85 28.28 -7.94
CA ASP A 308 -19.87 28.26 -8.98
C ASP A 308 -20.31 26.84 -9.33
N GLY A 309 -19.37 25.88 -9.28
CA GLY A 309 -19.59 24.44 -9.34
C GLY A 309 -20.47 23.97 -8.19
N ALA A 310 -20.11 24.33 -6.95
CA ALA A 310 -20.88 23.97 -5.75
C ALA A 310 -22.35 24.44 -5.85
N ARG A 311 -22.58 25.65 -6.37
CA ARG A 311 -23.92 26.21 -6.62
C ARG A 311 -24.68 25.46 -7.73
N ARG A 312 -24.00 25.04 -8.80
CA ARG A 312 -24.61 24.25 -9.88
C ARG A 312 -24.96 22.85 -9.42
N ASN A 313 -24.08 22.19 -8.67
CA ASN A 313 -24.32 20.89 -8.05
C ASN A 313 -25.58 20.94 -7.18
N LEU A 314 -25.67 21.93 -6.27
CA LEU A 314 -26.84 22.14 -5.42
C LEU A 314 -28.14 22.35 -6.22
N SER A 315 -28.08 23.19 -7.26
CA SER A 315 -29.25 23.52 -8.07
C SER A 315 -29.75 22.33 -8.90
N ALA A 316 -28.83 21.55 -9.48
CA ALA A 316 -29.13 20.42 -10.34
C ALA A 316 -29.72 19.23 -9.56
N GLU A 317 -29.14 18.90 -8.40
CA GLU A 317 -29.50 17.68 -7.68
C GLU A 317 -30.64 17.86 -6.69
N GLN A 318 -30.73 19.02 -6.01
CA GLN A 318 -31.77 19.24 -5.01
C GLN A 318 -32.88 20.17 -5.49
N GLY A 319 -32.58 21.25 -6.21
CA GLY A 319 -33.58 22.22 -6.65
C GLY A 319 -34.43 22.77 -5.51
N GLU A 320 -35.71 22.40 -5.43
CA GLU A 320 -36.64 22.69 -4.32
C GLU A 320 -37.14 21.44 -3.57
N ARG A 321 -36.53 20.27 -3.80
CA ARG A 321 -36.92 19.02 -3.15
C ARG A 321 -36.78 19.13 -1.63
N SER A 322 -37.70 18.50 -0.91
CA SER A 322 -37.67 18.43 0.56
C SER A 322 -36.66 17.39 1.06
N PHE A 323 -36.30 17.49 2.35
CA PHE A 323 -35.47 16.49 3.04
C PHE A 323 -35.99 15.06 2.83
N ASP A 324 -37.28 14.83 3.06
CA ASP A 324 -37.86 13.49 2.97
C ASP A 324 -37.86 12.95 1.53
N GLN A 325 -37.99 13.82 0.51
CA GLN A 325 -37.89 13.42 -0.89
C GLN A 325 -36.47 12.96 -1.26
N VAL A 326 -35.45 13.69 -0.80
CA VAL A 326 -34.05 13.32 -1.05
C VAL A 326 -33.68 12.04 -0.29
N ARG A 327 -34.08 11.92 0.99
CA ARG A 327 -33.91 10.69 1.77
C ARG A 327 -34.52 9.47 1.09
N GLN A 328 -35.75 9.60 0.58
CA GLN A 328 -36.40 8.51 -0.16
C GLN A 328 -35.67 8.20 -1.47
N GLN A 329 -35.09 9.20 -2.14
CA GLN A 329 -34.29 9.00 -3.35
C GLN A 329 -32.98 8.26 -3.05
N ALA A 330 -32.25 8.66 -2.00
CA ALA A 330 -31.04 7.98 -1.55
C ALA A 330 -31.33 6.50 -1.20
N ARG A 331 -32.41 6.25 -0.46
CA ARG A 331 -32.86 4.89 -0.13
C ARG A 331 -33.18 4.05 -1.37
N ARG A 332 -33.78 4.66 -2.41
CA ARG A 332 -34.04 3.98 -3.68
C ARG A 332 -32.74 3.63 -4.40
N GLN A 333 -31.81 4.57 -4.52
CA GLN A 333 -30.50 4.33 -5.15
C GLN A 333 -29.73 3.19 -4.49
N TRP A 334 -29.71 3.15 -3.15
CA TRP A 334 -29.11 2.04 -2.42
C TRP A 334 -29.79 0.71 -2.71
N ASN A 335 -31.11 0.66 -2.66
CA ASN A 335 -31.83 -0.55 -2.99
C ASN A 335 -31.60 -0.99 -4.44
N ASP A 336 -31.49 -0.07 -5.38
CA ASP A 336 -31.22 -0.40 -6.78
C ASP A 336 -29.87 -1.13 -6.93
N ARG A 337 -28.84 -0.71 -6.18
CA ARG A 337 -27.54 -1.40 -6.12
C ARG A 337 -27.59 -2.71 -5.34
N LEU A 338 -28.15 -2.71 -4.13
CA LEU A 338 -28.20 -3.90 -3.29
C LEU A 338 -29.05 -5.01 -3.92
N ASN A 339 -30.11 -4.67 -4.67
CA ASN A 339 -30.91 -5.64 -5.43
C ASN A 339 -30.17 -6.25 -6.62
N GLN A 340 -28.99 -5.74 -6.99
CA GLN A 340 -28.14 -6.43 -7.97
C GLN A 340 -27.62 -7.76 -7.42
N VAL A 341 -27.53 -7.94 -6.10
CA VAL A 341 -27.18 -9.22 -5.47
C VAL A 341 -28.26 -9.62 -4.48
N ARG A 342 -29.16 -10.50 -4.91
CA ARG A 342 -30.26 -11.02 -4.08
C ARG A 342 -29.85 -12.34 -3.44
N ILE A 343 -29.85 -12.38 -2.12
CA ILE A 343 -29.65 -13.62 -1.34
C ILE A 343 -30.99 -14.17 -0.82
N GLY A 344 -31.16 -15.48 -0.92
CA GLY A 344 -32.30 -16.24 -0.39
C GLY A 344 -31.85 -17.22 0.69
N GLY A 345 -32.46 -17.13 1.87
CA GLY A 345 -32.09 -17.91 3.06
C GLY A 345 -31.23 -17.15 4.06
N GLY A 346 -30.53 -17.87 4.93
CA GLY A 346 -29.67 -17.34 6.00
C GLY A 346 -30.40 -16.79 7.23
N THR A 347 -29.66 -16.53 8.30
CA THR A 347 -30.16 -15.83 9.50
C THR A 347 -30.29 -14.32 9.23
N ALA A 348 -30.94 -13.58 10.13
CA ALA A 348 -30.98 -12.12 10.03
C ALA A 348 -29.57 -11.52 10.08
N ASP A 349 -28.74 -12.00 11.01
CA ASP A 349 -27.35 -11.58 11.17
C ASP A 349 -26.52 -11.80 9.91
N GLN A 350 -26.63 -12.98 9.27
CA GLN A 350 -25.92 -13.26 8.01
C GLN A 350 -26.37 -12.32 6.89
N ARG A 351 -27.67 -11.99 6.80
CA ARG A 351 -28.16 -11.01 5.83
C ARG A 351 -27.64 -9.61 6.12
N THR A 352 -27.57 -9.22 7.40
CA THR A 352 -27.03 -7.93 7.81
C THR A 352 -25.56 -7.82 7.47
N THR A 353 -24.74 -8.82 7.81
CA THR A 353 -23.31 -8.85 7.45
C THR A 353 -23.12 -8.75 5.93
N PHE A 354 -23.87 -9.55 5.14
CA PHE A 354 -23.76 -9.54 3.69
C PHE A 354 -24.09 -8.19 3.05
N TYR A 355 -25.26 -7.63 3.36
CA TYR A 355 -25.66 -6.37 2.74
C TYR A 355 -24.87 -5.18 3.26
N THR A 356 -24.30 -5.26 4.48
CA THR A 356 -23.40 -4.23 4.99
C THR A 356 -22.04 -4.27 4.30
N ALA A 357 -21.43 -5.45 4.12
CA ALA A 357 -20.21 -5.59 3.34
C ALA A 357 -20.41 -5.10 1.89
N LEU A 358 -21.52 -5.49 1.25
CA LEU A 358 -21.85 -4.99 -0.09
C LEU A 358 -22.08 -3.47 -0.13
N TYR A 359 -22.64 -2.89 0.93
CA TYR A 359 -22.80 -1.43 1.05
C TYR A 359 -21.43 -0.74 1.09
N HIS A 360 -20.48 -1.24 1.88
CA HIS A 360 -19.14 -0.66 1.97
C HIS A 360 -18.36 -0.71 0.65
N CYS A 361 -18.44 -1.82 -0.09
CA CYS A 361 -17.80 -1.98 -1.42
C CYS A 361 -18.30 -0.96 -2.46
N LEU A 362 -19.37 -0.21 -2.17
CA LEU A 362 -20.01 0.72 -3.10
C LEU A 362 -19.90 2.17 -2.64
N LEU A 363 -19.09 2.44 -1.62
CA LEU A 363 -18.81 3.80 -1.14
C LEU A 363 -17.67 4.45 -1.92
N GLN A 364 -16.54 3.75 -2.08
CA GLN A 364 -15.32 4.30 -2.68
C GLN A 364 -14.69 3.31 -3.68
N PRO A 365 -13.93 3.76 -4.70
CA PRO A 365 -13.62 5.15 -5.06
C PRO A 365 -14.86 5.98 -5.40
N ASN A 366 -14.80 7.30 -5.17
CA ASN A 366 -15.99 8.15 -5.26
C ASN A 366 -15.87 9.29 -6.28
N VAL A 367 -17.01 9.86 -6.68
CA VAL A 367 -17.08 10.93 -7.67
C VAL A 367 -16.31 12.17 -7.21
N PHE A 368 -15.54 12.76 -8.12
CA PHE A 368 -14.67 13.92 -7.92
C PHE A 368 -14.96 15.09 -8.89
N SER A 369 -15.66 14.84 -10.00
CA SER A 369 -16.12 15.89 -10.93
C SER A 369 -17.44 16.54 -10.49
N ASP A 370 -17.65 17.81 -10.83
CA ASP A 370 -18.96 18.48 -10.75
C ASP A 370 -20.00 17.84 -11.68
N VAL A 371 -21.29 18.17 -11.52
CA VAL A 371 -22.40 17.73 -12.41
C VAL A 371 -22.23 18.15 -13.87
N ASP A 372 -21.39 19.16 -14.15
CA ASP A 372 -21.04 19.57 -15.51
C ASP A 372 -19.82 18.83 -16.08
N GLY A 373 -19.23 17.91 -15.30
CA GLY A 373 -18.06 17.11 -15.64
C GLY A 373 -16.72 17.78 -15.33
N ARG A 374 -16.67 19.02 -14.84
CA ARG A 374 -15.39 19.67 -14.50
C ARG A 374 -14.75 19.04 -13.26
N TYR A 375 -13.43 18.94 -13.25
CA TYR A 375 -12.64 18.52 -12.08
C TYR A 375 -11.24 19.14 -12.11
N THR A 376 -10.57 19.19 -10.96
CA THR A 376 -9.18 19.67 -10.86
C THR A 376 -8.21 18.50 -11.05
N GLY A 377 -7.32 18.55 -12.04
CA GLY A 377 -6.41 17.46 -12.36
C GLY A 377 -5.13 17.43 -11.51
N PHE A 378 -4.29 16.41 -11.75
CA PHE A 378 -2.97 16.25 -11.11
C PHE A 378 -1.96 17.36 -11.49
N ASP A 379 -2.23 18.07 -12.58
CA ASP A 379 -1.50 19.27 -12.99
C ASP A 379 -2.07 20.58 -12.40
N ASN A 380 -3.01 20.47 -11.45
CA ASN A 380 -3.75 21.57 -10.83
C ASN A 380 -4.53 22.45 -11.82
N LYS A 381 -4.86 21.92 -13.01
CA LYS A 381 -5.72 22.60 -13.99
C LYS A 381 -7.13 22.02 -13.95
N VAL A 382 -8.10 22.80 -14.41
CA VAL A 382 -9.47 22.32 -14.60
C VAL A 382 -9.56 21.52 -15.89
N HIS A 383 -9.97 20.26 -15.77
CA HIS A 383 -10.29 19.34 -16.87
C HIS A 383 -11.79 19.08 -16.90
N ARG A 384 -12.24 18.29 -17.88
CA ARG A 384 -13.65 17.90 -18.02
C ARG A 384 -13.79 16.45 -18.45
N ALA A 385 -14.57 15.67 -17.70
CA ALA A 385 -14.97 14.32 -18.09
C ALA A 385 -15.83 14.33 -19.35
N ALA A 386 -15.81 13.24 -20.11
CA ALA A 386 -16.66 13.11 -21.30
C ALA A 386 -18.16 13.13 -20.89
N PRO A 387 -19.08 13.64 -21.72
CA PRO A 387 -20.50 13.62 -21.41
C PRO A 387 -21.00 12.19 -21.10
N GLY A 388 -21.70 12.03 -19.98
CA GLY A 388 -22.16 10.71 -19.50
C GLY A 388 -21.20 10.01 -18.54
N HIS A 389 -19.96 10.49 -18.43
CA HIS A 389 -18.92 9.93 -17.56
C HIS A 389 -18.60 10.89 -16.41
N ALA A 390 -18.13 10.34 -15.30
CA ALA A 390 -17.60 11.09 -14.15
C ALA A 390 -16.09 10.89 -14.00
N GLN A 391 -15.43 11.85 -13.36
CA GLN A 391 -14.09 11.62 -12.81
C GLN A 391 -14.24 11.09 -11.38
N TYR A 392 -13.48 10.07 -11.04
CA TYR A 392 -13.37 9.48 -9.71
C TYR A 392 -12.03 9.82 -9.07
N ALA A 393 -11.98 9.72 -7.73
CA ALA A 393 -10.77 9.86 -6.93
C ALA A 393 -10.83 8.99 -5.67
N ASN A 394 -9.76 9.08 -4.85
CA ASN A 394 -9.52 8.29 -3.64
C ASN A 394 -9.33 6.82 -3.97
N PHE A 395 -8.11 6.48 -4.40
CA PHE A 395 -7.76 5.15 -4.88
C PHE A 395 -6.76 4.49 -3.93
N SER A 396 -7.24 3.59 -3.07
CA SER A 396 -6.44 2.74 -2.18
C SER A 396 -5.88 1.54 -2.95
N GLY A 397 -4.95 1.81 -3.87
CA GLY A 397 -4.60 0.86 -4.91
C GLY A 397 -4.10 -0.48 -4.37
N TRP A 398 -3.23 -0.47 -3.35
CA TRP A 398 -2.61 -1.68 -2.78
C TRP A 398 -3.63 -2.66 -2.18
N ASP A 399 -4.80 -2.17 -1.80
CA ASP A 399 -5.89 -2.96 -1.20
C ASP A 399 -6.86 -3.42 -2.30
N VAL A 400 -7.43 -2.46 -3.02
CA VAL A 400 -8.61 -2.68 -3.88
C VAL A 400 -8.30 -3.43 -5.17
N TYR A 401 -7.03 -3.58 -5.56
CA TYR A 401 -6.65 -4.32 -6.77
C TYR A 401 -6.88 -5.83 -6.64
N ARG A 402 -6.95 -6.34 -5.41
CA ARG A 402 -6.99 -7.77 -5.08
C ARG A 402 -8.34 -8.38 -5.44
N ASP A 403 -9.42 -7.72 -5.04
CA ASP A 403 -10.78 -8.27 -5.16
C ASP A 403 -11.90 -7.25 -5.38
N GLU A 404 -11.79 -6.03 -4.84
CA GLU A 404 -12.84 -5.02 -4.94
C GLU A 404 -13.02 -4.53 -6.38
N ILE A 405 -11.96 -4.16 -7.10
CA ILE A 405 -12.10 -3.63 -8.47
C ILE A 405 -12.74 -4.66 -9.42
N GLN A 406 -12.52 -5.95 -9.18
CA GLN A 406 -13.15 -7.07 -9.89
C GLN A 406 -14.65 -7.15 -9.55
N LEU A 407 -15.00 -7.01 -8.27
CA LEU A 407 -16.39 -6.99 -7.80
C LEU A 407 -17.14 -5.79 -8.40
N LEU A 408 -16.53 -4.61 -8.37
CA LEU A 408 -17.06 -3.40 -9.01
C LEU A 408 -17.23 -3.60 -10.51
N ALA A 409 -16.24 -4.16 -11.22
CA ALA A 409 -16.37 -4.44 -12.66
C ALA A 409 -17.51 -5.42 -12.98
N LEU A 410 -17.81 -6.34 -12.06
CA LEU A 410 -18.91 -7.29 -12.20
C LEU A 410 -20.27 -6.60 -12.02
N LEU A 411 -20.41 -5.76 -10.98
CA LEU A 411 -21.68 -5.15 -10.55
C LEU A 411 -21.98 -3.79 -11.20
N ALA A 412 -20.96 -2.95 -11.34
CA ALA A 412 -21.00 -1.55 -11.73
C ALA A 412 -20.01 -1.24 -12.89
N PRO A 413 -20.08 -1.95 -14.04
CA PRO A 413 -19.07 -1.84 -15.11
C PRO A 413 -18.96 -0.45 -15.75
N HIS A 414 -20.01 0.39 -15.69
CA HIS A 414 -19.97 1.77 -16.15
C HIS A 414 -19.07 2.60 -15.22
N GLU A 415 -19.36 2.56 -13.91
CA GLU A 415 -18.57 3.25 -12.89
C GLU A 415 -17.13 2.74 -12.86
N THR A 416 -16.91 1.43 -13.03
CA THR A 416 -15.54 0.89 -13.13
C THR A 416 -14.80 1.35 -14.40
N SER A 417 -15.51 1.59 -15.50
CA SER A 417 -14.89 2.17 -16.71
C SER A 417 -14.50 3.64 -16.46
N ASP A 418 -15.34 4.40 -15.75
CA ASP A 418 -15.03 5.77 -15.32
C ASP A 418 -13.86 5.81 -14.33
N ILE A 419 -13.79 4.89 -13.37
CA ILE A 419 -12.65 4.69 -12.46
C ILE A 419 -11.37 4.40 -13.26
N SER A 420 -11.45 3.51 -14.24
CA SER A 420 -10.30 3.16 -15.09
C SER A 420 -9.82 4.34 -15.94
N GLN A 421 -10.75 5.09 -16.54
CA GLN A 421 -10.44 6.33 -17.26
C GLN A 421 -9.85 7.38 -16.31
N SER A 422 -10.34 7.44 -15.08
CA SER A 422 -9.89 8.38 -14.05
C SER A 422 -8.44 8.13 -13.65
N LEU A 423 -8.05 6.87 -13.39
CA LEU A 423 -6.66 6.49 -13.14
C LEU A 423 -5.75 6.86 -14.33
N TYR A 424 -6.21 6.61 -15.56
CA TYR A 424 -5.46 7.00 -16.76
C TYR A 424 -5.34 8.52 -16.92
N ASN A 425 -6.40 9.28 -16.62
CA ASN A 425 -6.38 10.74 -16.59
C ASN A 425 -5.36 11.26 -15.56
N GLN A 426 -5.34 10.70 -14.36
CA GLN A 426 -4.36 11.07 -13.33
C GLN A 426 -2.93 10.86 -13.83
N ALA A 427 -2.63 9.68 -14.37
CA ALA A 427 -1.30 9.37 -14.86
C ALA A 427 -0.85 10.32 -15.98
N THR A 428 -1.72 10.59 -16.96
CA THR A 428 -1.40 11.51 -18.08
C THR A 428 -1.20 12.95 -17.60
N GLN A 429 -2.04 13.42 -16.68
CA GLN A 429 -1.94 14.75 -16.08
C GLN A 429 -0.69 14.88 -15.18
N ALA A 430 -0.18 13.77 -14.68
CA ALA A 430 1.01 13.72 -13.85
C ALA A 430 2.32 13.42 -14.62
N GLY A 431 2.32 13.59 -15.95
CA GLY A 431 3.51 13.39 -16.78
C GLY A 431 3.79 11.93 -17.15
N GLY A 432 2.78 11.07 -17.10
CA GLY A 432 2.87 9.64 -17.37
C GLY A 432 3.33 8.81 -16.18
N ILE A 433 3.15 9.31 -14.96
CA ILE A 433 3.51 8.64 -13.71
C ILE A 433 2.23 8.10 -13.08
N TRP A 434 2.17 6.80 -12.81
CA TRP A 434 1.11 6.18 -12.02
C TRP A 434 1.45 6.23 -10.53
N ASP A 435 0.45 6.45 -9.68
CA ASP A 435 0.60 6.38 -8.23
C ASP A 435 0.26 4.95 -7.72
N ARG A 436 0.34 4.74 -6.42
CA ARG A 436 -0.16 3.54 -5.73
C ARG A 436 -1.37 3.86 -4.87
N TRP A 437 -1.32 5.02 -4.22
CA TRP A 437 -2.38 5.54 -3.39
C TRP A 437 -2.55 7.01 -3.72
N SER A 438 -3.69 7.41 -4.26
CA SER A 438 -3.93 8.82 -4.61
C SER A 438 -5.15 9.38 -3.90
N GLN A 439 -4.99 10.58 -3.35
CA GLN A 439 -6.09 11.32 -2.72
C GLN A 439 -6.51 12.46 -3.61
N ASN A 440 -7.81 12.53 -3.95
CA ASN A 440 -8.35 13.57 -4.82
C ASN A 440 -7.49 13.75 -6.09
N ASN A 441 -6.76 14.86 -6.19
CA ASN A 441 -5.97 15.24 -7.36
C ASN A 441 -4.45 15.33 -7.10
N ASP A 442 -3.92 14.62 -6.10
CA ASP A 442 -2.49 14.64 -5.80
C ASP A 442 -1.96 13.29 -5.33
N PHE A 443 -0.64 13.16 -5.36
CA PHE A 443 0.07 11.93 -5.06
C PHE A 443 0.17 11.67 -3.55
N MET A 444 0.11 10.41 -3.14
CA MET A 444 0.55 9.97 -1.81
C MET A 444 1.76 9.05 -1.86
N GLY A 445 1.78 8.10 -2.79
CA GLY A 445 2.83 7.09 -2.89
C GLY A 445 2.91 6.12 -1.70
N VAL A 446 1.88 6.08 -0.85
CA VAL A 446 1.78 5.17 0.31
C VAL A 446 1.57 3.72 -0.18
N MET A 447 2.03 2.77 0.62
CA MET A 447 2.06 1.32 0.33
C MET A 447 2.98 0.92 -0.83
N ALA A 448 2.90 -0.35 -1.24
CA ALA A 448 3.84 -1.02 -2.14
C ALA A 448 3.23 -1.32 -3.52
N GLY A 449 4.10 -1.63 -4.48
CA GLY A 449 3.77 -2.17 -5.79
C GLY A 449 3.45 -1.13 -6.85
N ASP A 450 2.68 -1.60 -7.84
CA ASP A 450 2.17 -0.82 -8.96
C ASP A 450 0.71 -1.24 -9.26
N PRO A 451 -0.20 -1.03 -8.28
CA PRO A 451 -1.50 -1.70 -8.25
C PRO A 451 -2.45 -1.22 -9.36
N TYR A 452 -2.32 0.02 -9.82
CA TYR A 452 -3.23 0.58 -10.82
C TYR A 452 -3.16 -0.16 -12.16
N HIS A 453 -2.01 -0.75 -12.48
CA HIS A 453 -1.85 -1.59 -13.67
C HIS A 453 -2.65 -2.90 -13.57
N SER A 454 -2.65 -3.53 -12.40
CA SER A 454 -3.50 -4.70 -12.09
C SER A 454 -4.97 -4.33 -12.14
N MET A 455 -5.36 -3.18 -11.57
CA MET A 455 -6.75 -2.70 -11.60
C MET A 455 -7.28 -2.54 -13.02
N ILE A 456 -6.57 -1.81 -13.89
CA ILE A 456 -6.97 -1.60 -15.29
C ILE A 456 -7.12 -2.93 -16.04
N ALA A 457 -6.17 -3.85 -15.85
CA ALA A 457 -6.24 -5.18 -16.47
C ALA A 457 -7.44 -6.00 -15.97
N SER A 458 -7.70 -5.99 -14.65
CA SER A 458 -8.84 -6.65 -14.01
C SER A 458 -10.17 -6.08 -14.49
N SER A 459 -10.33 -4.75 -14.55
CA SER A 459 -11.54 -4.09 -15.06
C SER A 459 -11.91 -4.57 -16.46
N VAL A 460 -10.92 -4.64 -17.36
CA VAL A 460 -11.11 -5.14 -18.74
C VAL A 460 -11.46 -6.62 -18.76
N ALA A 461 -10.85 -7.44 -17.90
CA ALA A 461 -11.13 -8.88 -17.82
C ALA A 461 -12.59 -9.16 -17.40
N PHE A 462 -13.12 -8.37 -16.47
CA PHE A 462 -14.51 -8.47 -16.00
C PHE A 462 -15.53 -7.72 -16.88
N GLY A 463 -15.07 -6.96 -17.88
CA GLY A 463 -15.92 -6.39 -18.92
C GLY A 463 -16.17 -4.88 -18.84
N ALA A 464 -15.56 -4.18 -17.88
CA ALA A 464 -15.53 -2.71 -17.85
C ALA A 464 -14.48 -2.22 -18.86
N LYS A 465 -14.94 -1.72 -20.01
CA LYS A 465 -14.09 -1.41 -21.18
C LYS A 465 -14.38 -0.05 -21.83
N ASP A 466 -15.26 0.75 -21.22
CA ASP A 466 -15.72 2.02 -21.80
C ASP A 466 -14.77 3.18 -21.43
N PHE A 467 -13.50 3.03 -21.81
CA PHE A 467 -12.42 4.00 -21.59
C PHE A 467 -11.30 3.81 -22.62
N ASP A 468 -10.28 4.67 -22.64
CA ASP A 468 -9.14 4.51 -23.54
C ASP A 468 -8.17 3.39 -23.09
N VAL A 469 -8.60 2.14 -23.29
CA VAL A 469 -7.83 0.93 -22.92
C VAL A 469 -6.47 0.88 -23.62
N LYS A 470 -6.38 1.34 -24.87
CA LYS A 470 -5.13 1.31 -25.65
C LYS A 470 -4.15 2.36 -25.17
N GLY A 471 -4.63 3.58 -24.90
CA GLY A 471 -3.86 4.66 -24.31
C GLY A 471 -3.36 4.30 -22.92
N ALA A 472 -4.21 3.68 -22.11
CA ALA A 472 -3.86 3.15 -20.79
C ALA A 472 -2.72 2.13 -20.88
N LEU A 473 -2.86 1.04 -21.67
CA LEU A 473 -1.79 0.04 -21.81
C LEU A 473 -0.46 0.67 -22.26
N ALA A 474 -0.50 1.56 -23.26
CA ALA A 474 0.70 2.23 -23.74
C ALA A 474 1.38 3.08 -22.65
N SER A 475 0.60 3.68 -21.75
CA SER A 475 1.11 4.43 -20.60
C SER A 475 1.65 3.51 -19.51
N MET A 476 0.96 2.40 -19.21
CA MET A 476 1.39 1.39 -18.23
C MET A 476 2.76 0.81 -18.60
N VAL A 477 2.95 0.43 -19.87
CA VAL A 477 4.24 -0.08 -20.37
C VAL A 477 5.37 0.94 -20.19
N ARG A 478 5.11 2.23 -20.47
CA ARG A 478 6.11 3.28 -20.27
C ARG A 478 6.43 3.47 -18.79
N GLY A 479 5.43 3.52 -17.94
CA GLY A 479 5.60 3.67 -16.49
C GLY A 479 6.44 2.53 -15.89
N ALA A 480 6.11 1.29 -16.24
CA ALA A 480 6.80 0.08 -15.79
C ALA A 480 8.21 -0.14 -16.41
N THR A 481 8.70 0.75 -17.28
CA THR A 481 10.03 0.64 -17.93
C THR A 481 10.89 1.90 -17.81
N ARG A 482 10.32 3.01 -17.32
CA ARG A 482 10.99 4.31 -17.26
C ARG A 482 11.60 4.54 -15.89
N VAL A 483 12.92 4.36 -15.80
CA VAL A 483 13.68 4.72 -14.59
C VAL A 483 13.54 6.21 -14.31
N GLN A 484 13.22 6.54 -13.05
CA GLN A 484 12.95 7.90 -12.60
C GLN A 484 14.12 8.85 -12.89
N GLN A 485 13.79 10.11 -13.18
CA GLN A 485 14.76 11.20 -13.30
C GLN A 485 14.69 12.15 -12.10
N ALA A 486 15.81 12.81 -11.80
CA ALA A 486 15.87 13.83 -10.76
C ALA A 486 14.89 14.98 -11.05
N GLY A 487 14.13 15.42 -10.04
CA GLY A 487 13.18 16.53 -10.14
C GLY A 487 11.73 16.13 -10.45
N GLU A 488 11.45 14.83 -10.65
CA GLU A 488 10.07 14.35 -10.79
C GLU A 488 9.28 14.48 -9.47
N ARG A 489 7.97 14.72 -9.60
CA ARG A 489 7.06 14.93 -8.46
C ARG A 489 6.67 13.64 -7.74
N ALA A 490 6.88 12.46 -8.34
CA ALA A 490 6.57 11.18 -7.72
C ALA A 490 7.38 10.00 -8.29
N LEU A 491 7.33 8.88 -7.57
CA LEU A 491 7.99 7.60 -7.88
C LEU A 491 6.93 6.55 -8.18
N GLU A 492 6.85 6.07 -9.43
CA GLU A 492 5.91 4.99 -9.82
C GLU A 492 6.39 3.60 -9.40
N ARG A 493 7.68 3.28 -9.61
CA ARG A 493 8.31 2.02 -9.19
C ARG A 493 9.66 2.30 -8.52
N PRO A 494 9.76 2.32 -7.19
CA PRO A 494 11.00 2.61 -6.50
C PRO A 494 11.98 1.46 -6.74
N GLY A 495 13.25 1.77 -6.96
CA GLY A 495 14.21 0.71 -7.28
C GLY A 495 14.03 0.05 -8.66
N LEU A 496 13.20 0.59 -9.56
CA LEU A 496 12.97 0.00 -10.90
C LEU A 496 14.26 -0.33 -11.67
N TRP A 497 15.32 0.45 -11.49
CA TRP A 497 16.62 0.13 -12.08
C TRP A 497 17.14 -1.24 -11.63
N ASP A 498 17.04 -1.56 -10.35
CA ASP A 498 17.41 -2.86 -9.82
C ASP A 498 16.48 -3.96 -10.32
N TYR A 499 15.17 -3.72 -10.30
CA TYR A 499 14.20 -4.65 -10.87
C TYR A 499 14.51 -5.00 -12.33
N LEU A 500 14.83 -4.01 -13.18
CA LEU A 500 15.13 -4.22 -14.59
C LEU A 500 16.52 -4.86 -14.82
N THR A 501 17.50 -4.59 -13.96
CA THR A 501 18.89 -5.04 -14.17
C THR A 501 19.24 -6.34 -13.45
N LEU A 502 18.66 -6.56 -12.27
CA LEU A 502 18.86 -7.75 -11.43
C LEU A 502 17.71 -8.74 -11.56
N GLY A 503 16.52 -8.27 -11.94
CA GLY A 503 15.28 -9.06 -11.92
C GLY A 503 14.67 -9.23 -10.53
N TYR A 504 15.10 -8.44 -9.55
CA TYR A 504 14.54 -8.41 -8.20
C TYR A 504 14.95 -7.12 -7.49
N HIS A 505 14.25 -6.75 -6.43
CA HIS A 505 14.67 -5.68 -5.52
C HIS A 505 15.55 -6.25 -4.40
N PRO A 506 16.77 -5.73 -4.20
CA PRO A 506 17.72 -6.36 -3.30
C PRO A 506 17.37 -6.31 -1.81
N ASP A 507 16.44 -5.43 -1.42
CA ASP A 507 16.01 -5.22 -0.03
C ASP A 507 14.52 -4.90 0.12
N ASN A 508 13.68 -5.29 -0.85
CA ASN A 508 12.22 -5.06 -0.79
C ASN A 508 11.45 -6.16 -1.55
N VAL A 509 11.17 -7.27 -0.87
CA VAL A 509 10.53 -8.45 -1.50
C VAL A 509 9.05 -8.19 -1.75
N SER A 510 8.35 -7.56 -0.80
CA SER A 510 6.92 -7.26 -0.96
C SER A 510 6.64 -6.40 -2.20
N ASP A 511 7.33 -5.27 -2.34
CA ASP A 511 7.15 -4.34 -3.48
C ASP A 511 7.45 -5.03 -4.81
N MET A 512 8.47 -5.88 -4.83
CA MET A 512 8.84 -6.69 -5.98
C MET A 512 7.74 -7.68 -6.39
N LEU A 513 7.13 -8.38 -5.42
CA LEU A 513 6.07 -9.35 -5.68
C LEU A 513 4.80 -8.65 -6.20
N GLU A 514 4.44 -7.52 -5.62
CA GLU A 514 3.35 -6.66 -6.10
C GLU A 514 3.60 -6.17 -7.54
N GLU A 515 4.82 -5.74 -7.87
CA GLU A 515 5.21 -5.36 -9.24
C GLU A 515 5.16 -6.54 -10.22
N THR A 516 5.44 -7.77 -9.79
CA THR A 516 5.28 -8.94 -10.67
C THR A 516 3.81 -9.24 -10.98
N SER A 517 2.90 -9.01 -10.03
CA SER A 517 1.45 -9.07 -10.28
C SER A 517 1.00 -7.98 -11.27
N ALA A 518 1.53 -6.76 -11.14
CA ALA A 518 1.29 -5.68 -12.09
C ALA A 518 1.82 -6.01 -13.50
N ASP A 519 3.01 -6.59 -13.59
CA ASP A 519 3.60 -7.04 -14.86
C ASP A 519 2.76 -8.16 -15.49
N PHE A 520 2.24 -9.09 -14.69
CA PHE A 520 1.27 -10.07 -15.17
C PHE A 520 0.01 -9.38 -15.73
N GLY A 521 -0.57 -8.40 -15.02
CA GLY A 521 -1.70 -7.61 -15.49
C GLY A 521 -1.46 -6.92 -16.84
N ILE A 522 -0.31 -6.24 -17.00
CA ILE A 522 0.12 -5.64 -18.28
C ILE A 522 0.16 -6.70 -19.38
N ALA A 523 0.76 -7.86 -19.10
CA ALA A 523 0.89 -8.94 -20.07
C ALA A 523 -0.47 -9.47 -20.52
N GLN A 524 -1.42 -9.66 -19.59
CA GLN A 524 -2.76 -10.15 -19.91
C GLN A 524 -3.55 -9.12 -20.73
N LEU A 525 -3.47 -7.84 -20.37
CA LEU A 525 -4.11 -6.78 -21.15
C LEU A 525 -3.50 -6.66 -22.56
N ALA A 526 -2.18 -6.73 -22.68
CA ALA A 526 -1.48 -6.74 -23.95
C ALA A 526 -1.93 -7.92 -24.85
N GLN A 527 -2.11 -9.11 -24.28
CA GLN A 527 -2.63 -10.27 -25.00
C GLN A 527 -4.03 -9.99 -25.58
N ARG A 528 -4.95 -9.44 -24.79
CA ARG A 528 -6.31 -9.10 -25.24
C ARG A 528 -6.35 -8.05 -26.33
N LEU A 529 -5.36 -7.15 -26.35
CA LEU A 529 -5.19 -6.13 -27.38
C LEU A 529 -4.33 -6.59 -28.57
N GLY A 530 -3.86 -7.83 -28.60
CA GLY A 530 -3.05 -8.39 -29.69
C GLY A 530 -1.59 -7.92 -29.70
N GLN A 531 -1.06 -7.41 -28.59
CA GLN A 531 0.33 -6.96 -28.47
C GLN A 531 1.25 -8.07 -27.94
N SER A 532 1.57 -9.04 -28.80
CA SER A 532 2.30 -10.25 -28.40
C SER A 532 3.71 -10.01 -27.84
N GLN A 533 4.42 -8.98 -28.33
CA GLN A 533 5.77 -8.65 -27.84
C GLN A 533 5.73 -8.13 -26.40
N VAL A 534 4.80 -7.20 -26.13
CA VAL A 534 4.58 -6.68 -24.77
C VAL A 534 4.13 -7.81 -23.85
N HIS A 535 3.22 -8.68 -24.31
CA HIS A 535 2.81 -9.85 -23.53
C HIS A 535 3.99 -10.73 -23.12
N GLN A 536 4.84 -11.12 -24.07
CA GLN A 536 6.00 -11.99 -23.79
C GLN A 536 7.02 -11.34 -22.85
N GLU A 537 7.29 -10.05 -23.03
CA GLU A 537 8.22 -9.29 -22.18
C GLU A 537 7.73 -9.25 -20.73
N PHE A 538 6.46 -8.88 -20.53
CA PHE A 538 5.89 -8.73 -19.21
C PHE A 538 5.53 -10.06 -18.54
N MET A 539 5.18 -11.12 -19.31
CA MET A 539 5.07 -12.47 -18.76
C MET A 539 6.40 -12.97 -18.20
N LYS A 540 7.52 -12.71 -18.89
CA LYS A 540 8.85 -13.05 -18.37
C LYS A 540 9.17 -12.32 -17.07
N ARG A 541 8.83 -11.03 -16.98
CA ARG A 541 9.03 -10.22 -15.77
C ARG A 541 8.11 -10.65 -14.62
N ALA A 542 6.88 -11.06 -14.90
CA ALA A 542 6.01 -11.66 -13.90
C ALA A 542 6.68 -12.86 -13.20
N GLN A 543 7.49 -13.67 -13.89
CA GLN A 543 8.20 -14.80 -13.27
C GLN A 543 9.45 -14.41 -12.45
N TYR A 544 9.69 -13.11 -12.19
CA TYR A 544 10.82 -12.67 -11.40
C TYR A 544 10.75 -13.12 -9.94
N TRP A 545 9.60 -13.57 -9.42
CA TRP A 545 9.48 -14.12 -8.06
C TRP A 545 10.47 -15.28 -7.83
N GLU A 546 10.80 -16.04 -8.88
CA GLU A 546 11.80 -17.12 -8.84
C GLU A 546 13.19 -16.61 -8.41
N ASN A 547 13.50 -15.33 -8.61
CA ASN A 547 14.80 -14.75 -8.27
C ASN A 547 14.97 -14.51 -6.77
N VAL A 548 13.88 -14.47 -6.00
CA VAL A 548 13.88 -14.28 -4.55
C VAL A 548 13.44 -15.55 -3.79
N TYR A 549 13.07 -16.62 -4.48
CA TYR A 549 12.85 -17.91 -3.83
C TYR A 549 14.19 -18.51 -3.37
N ASN A 550 14.32 -18.75 -2.06
CA ASN A 550 15.49 -19.44 -1.50
C ASN A 550 15.14 -20.91 -1.22
N PRO A 551 15.67 -21.88 -1.98
CA PRO A 551 15.37 -23.30 -1.75
C PRO A 551 15.83 -23.83 -0.39
N ALA A 552 16.80 -23.18 0.25
CA ALA A 552 17.30 -23.59 1.56
C ALA A 552 16.33 -23.26 2.71
N SER A 553 15.61 -22.14 2.63
CA SER A 553 14.56 -21.78 3.59
C SER A 553 13.16 -22.19 3.12
N GLY A 554 13.00 -22.31 1.80
CA GLY A 554 11.75 -22.58 1.12
C GLY A 554 10.80 -21.38 1.06
N TYR A 555 11.28 -20.16 1.33
CA TYR A 555 10.49 -18.92 1.31
C TYR A 555 10.96 -17.97 0.19
N LEU A 556 10.07 -17.07 -0.22
CA LEU A 556 10.46 -15.85 -0.93
C LEU A 556 11.20 -14.95 0.08
N GLN A 557 12.50 -14.85 -0.08
CA GLN A 557 13.43 -14.29 0.88
C GLN A 557 14.23 -13.16 0.26
N THR A 558 14.52 -12.14 1.06
CA THR A 558 15.32 -11.01 0.59
C THR A 558 16.69 -11.47 0.09
N ARG A 559 17.02 -11.02 -1.13
CA ARG A 559 18.25 -11.36 -1.83
C ARG A 559 19.03 -10.10 -2.09
N LEU A 560 20.20 -9.96 -1.50
CA LEU A 560 21.03 -8.77 -1.59
C LEU A 560 21.55 -8.52 -3.01
N ARG A 561 22.05 -7.31 -3.26
CA ARG A 561 22.61 -6.90 -4.56
C ARG A 561 23.81 -7.76 -5.00
N ASN A 562 24.54 -8.32 -4.04
CA ASN A 562 25.63 -9.26 -4.29
C ASN A 562 25.16 -10.69 -4.65
N GLY A 563 23.83 -10.91 -4.72
CA GLY A 563 23.20 -12.17 -5.10
C GLY A 563 22.97 -13.15 -3.96
N GLN A 564 23.45 -12.88 -2.74
CA GLN A 564 23.25 -13.73 -1.56
C GLN A 564 21.89 -13.48 -0.92
N PHE A 565 21.27 -14.51 -0.35
CA PHE A 565 20.11 -14.34 0.52
C PHE A 565 20.54 -13.77 1.87
N LEU A 566 19.73 -12.87 2.45
CA LEU A 566 20.02 -12.26 3.74
C LEU A 566 20.00 -13.33 4.85
N THR A 567 21.04 -13.39 5.69
CA THR A 567 21.15 -14.30 6.84
C THR A 567 21.63 -13.59 8.10
N PRO A 568 21.21 -13.99 9.32
CA PRO A 568 20.27 -15.07 9.62
C PRO A 568 18.84 -14.76 9.11
N PHE A 569 18.07 -15.81 8.83
CA PHE A 569 16.71 -15.70 8.31
C PHE A 569 15.72 -16.33 9.29
N ASP A 570 14.69 -15.56 9.61
CA ASP A 570 13.51 -16.00 10.35
C ASP A 570 12.27 -15.55 9.57
N PRO A 571 11.43 -16.48 9.09
CA PRO A 571 10.25 -16.12 8.30
C PRO A 571 9.16 -15.39 9.10
N ALA A 572 9.22 -15.40 10.45
CA ALA A 572 8.31 -14.67 11.32
C ALA A 572 8.78 -13.24 11.63
N ASN A 573 10.07 -12.94 11.41
CA ASN A 573 10.62 -11.64 11.79
C ASN A 573 9.97 -10.54 10.95
N HIS A 574 9.24 -9.64 11.63
CA HIS A 574 8.68 -8.45 11.02
C HIS A 574 9.83 -7.53 10.58
N GLN A 575 10.08 -7.53 9.28
CA GLN A 575 11.07 -6.67 8.65
C GLN A 575 10.34 -5.68 7.79
N GLU A 576 9.75 -4.69 8.46
CA GLU A 576 9.15 -3.54 7.81
C GLU A 576 10.13 -2.99 6.76
N MET A 577 9.64 -2.59 5.58
CA MET A 577 10.39 -2.27 4.35
C MET A 577 10.88 -3.44 3.49
N ARG A 578 11.05 -4.65 4.02
CA ARG A 578 11.34 -5.87 3.23
C ARG A 578 10.07 -6.64 2.91
N TYR A 579 9.16 -6.67 3.88
CA TYR A 579 7.81 -7.20 3.79
C TYR A 579 6.86 -6.14 4.38
N GLN A 580 6.16 -5.40 3.52
CA GLN A 580 5.26 -4.31 3.91
C GLN A 580 4.09 -4.84 4.74
N GLU A 581 3.97 -4.43 6.01
CA GLU A 581 2.89 -4.84 6.94
C GLU A 581 2.76 -6.36 7.15
N GLY A 582 3.87 -7.09 7.01
CA GLY A 582 3.87 -8.53 7.21
C GLY A 582 5.26 -9.11 7.34
N ASN A 583 5.36 -10.40 7.09
CA ASN A 583 6.63 -11.13 7.13
C ASN A 583 6.78 -12.06 5.92
N ALA A 584 7.91 -12.76 5.85
CA ALA A 584 8.20 -13.66 4.74
C ALA A 584 7.20 -14.83 4.66
N ALA A 585 6.65 -15.29 5.79
CA ALA A 585 5.65 -16.36 5.80
C ALA A 585 4.31 -15.94 5.18
N GLN A 586 3.93 -14.68 5.33
CA GLN A 586 2.71 -14.10 4.74
C GLN A 586 2.92 -13.76 3.26
N TYR A 587 4.04 -13.10 2.91
CA TYR A 587 4.31 -12.70 1.51
C TYR A 587 4.73 -13.84 0.59
N THR A 588 5.10 -15.02 1.11
CA THR A 588 5.55 -16.11 0.23
C THR A 588 4.48 -16.58 -0.76
N TRP A 589 3.21 -16.28 -0.49
CA TRP A 589 2.04 -16.65 -1.28
C TRP A 589 1.71 -15.63 -2.38
N MET A 590 2.32 -14.44 -2.37
CA MET A 590 2.09 -13.34 -3.32
C MET A 590 2.64 -13.63 -4.75
N VAL A 591 2.25 -14.76 -5.31
CA VAL A 591 2.42 -15.21 -6.69
C VAL A 591 1.08 -15.78 -7.19
N PRO A 592 -0.05 -15.07 -7.03
CA PRO A 592 -1.39 -15.65 -7.21
C PRO A 592 -1.68 -16.06 -8.67
N TYR A 593 -0.98 -15.45 -9.63
CA TYR A 593 -1.03 -15.84 -11.04
C TYR A 593 -0.28 -17.15 -11.35
N ASN A 594 0.59 -17.63 -10.45
CA ASN A 594 1.40 -18.83 -10.67
C ASN A 594 1.58 -19.71 -9.41
N VAL A 595 0.48 -20.01 -8.73
CA VAL A 595 0.43 -20.91 -7.57
C VAL A 595 1.08 -22.28 -7.86
N ARG A 596 0.88 -22.85 -9.05
CA ARG A 596 1.51 -24.11 -9.46
C ARG A 596 3.04 -24.03 -9.45
N GLY A 597 3.61 -22.97 -10.01
CA GLY A 597 5.06 -22.76 -10.02
C GLY A 597 5.63 -22.63 -8.61
N LEU A 598 4.96 -21.85 -7.76
CA LEU A 598 5.32 -21.70 -6.35
C LEU A 598 5.28 -23.05 -5.60
N PHE A 599 4.21 -23.84 -5.78
CA PHE A 599 4.09 -25.15 -5.14
C PHE A 599 5.18 -26.12 -5.62
N ASP A 600 5.51 -26.11 -6.91
CA ASP A 600 6.60 -26.93 -7.45
C ASP A 600 7.93 -26.56 -6.78
N ALA A 601 8.21 -25.26 -6.61
CA ALA A 601 9.38 -24.77 -5.86
C ALA A 601 9.40 -25.27 -4.40
N MET A 602 8.27 -25.23 -3.71
CA MET A 602 8.12 -25.75 -2.34
C MET A 602 8.30 -27.28 -2.22
N GLY A 603 8.36 -28.02 -3.33
CA GLY A 603 8.46 -29.48 -3.35
C GLY A 603 7.14 -30.20 -3.63
N GLY A 604 6.20 -29.51 -4.28
CA GLY A 604 4.91 -30.01 -4.74
C GLY A 604 3.79 -29.95 -3.69
N ASP A 605 2.61 -30.45 -4.08
CA ASP A 605 1.33 -30.25 -3.37
C ASP A 605 1.38 -30.66 -1.91
N LYS A 606 2.03 -31.78 -1.59
CA LYS A 606 2.12 -32.25 -0.20
C LYS A 606 2.91 -31.30 0.69
N ALA A 607 3.93 -30.63 0.15
CA ALA A 607 4.72 -29.66 0.89
C ALA A 607 3.94 -28.35 1.07
N ALA A 608 3.32 -27.86 -0.01
CA ALA A 608 2.45 -26.69 0.02
C ALA A 608 1.29 -26.86 1.02
N VAL A 609 0.55 -27.97 0.97
CA VAL A 609 -0.56 -28.26 1.91
C VAL A 609 -0.10 -28.29 3.36
N ARG A 610 1.08 -28.86 3.69
CA ARG A 610 1.60 -28.82 5.07
C ARG A 610 1.94 -27.40 5.52
N ARG A 611 2.44 -26.56 4.62
CA ARG A 611 2.74 -25.18 4.92
C ARG A 611 1.47 -24.35 5.10
N LEU A 612 0.47 -24.51 4.23
CA LEU A 612 -0.86 -23.90 4.39
C LEU A 612 -1.54 -24.37 5.69
N ASP A 613 -1.46 -25.67 6.02
CA ASP A 613 -2.03 -26.22 7.27
C ASP A 613 -1.38 -25.55 8.50
N THR A 614 -0.08 -25.24 8.43
CA THR A 614 0.64 -24.50 9.49
C THR A 614 0.22 -23.04 9.52
N PHE A 615 0.19 -22.38 8.35
CA PHE A 615 -0.15 -20.97 8.18
C PHE A 615 -1.54 -20.64 8.75
N PHE A 616 -2.53 -21.52 8.53
CA PHE A 616 -3.91 -21.33 8.98
C PHE A 616 -4.26 -21.97 10.34
N THR A 617 -3.24 -22.34 11.14
CA THR A 617 -3.47 -22.73 12.55
C THR A 617 -4.09 -21.59 13.36
N LYS A 618 -3.71 -20.34 13.04
CA LYS A 618 -4.39 -19.11 13.45
C LYS A 618 -4.91 -18.40 12.21
N LEU A 619 -6.11 -17.83 12.28
CA LEU A 619 -6.74 -17.13 11.15
C LEU A 619 -6.41 -15.64 11.09
N ASN A 620 -6.11 -15.03 12.23
CA ASN A 620 -5.89 -13.60 12.30
C ASN A 620 -4.86 -13.32 13.40
N THR A 621 -3.63 -12.98 13.01
CA THR A 621 -2.51 -12.67 13.90
C THR A 621 -2.02 -11.24 13.72
N SER A 622 -0.71 -10.99 13.87
CA SER A 622 -0.03 -9.74 13.50
C SER A 622 1.02 -10.00 12.40
N ALA A 623 1.73 -8.94 12.01
CA ALA A 623 2.92 -9.01 11.17
C ALA A 623 4.12 -9.73 11.85
N ASP A 624 4.10 -9.90 13.18
CA ASP A 624 5.19 -10.52 13.96
C ASP A 624 5.07 -12.04 14.09
N GLU A 625 3.99 -12.63 13.57
CA GLU A 625 3.73 -14.07 13.64
C GLU A 625 3.67 -14.69 12.24
N PRO A 626 4.20 -15.92 12.03
CA PRO A 626 4.30 -16.54 10.71
C PRO A 626 2.99 -17.23 10.27
N TYR A 627 1.84 -16.72 10.70
CA TYR A 627 0.50 -17.26 10.43
C TYR A 627 -0.33 -16.27 9.62
N ALA A 628 -1.53 -16.71 9.22
CA ALA A 628 -2.47 -15.87 8.49
C ALA A 628 -2.87 -14.62 9.29
N PHE A 629 -2.83 -13.49 8.63
CA PHE A 629 -3.33 -12.21 9.13
C PHE A 629 -4.46 -11.77 8.20
N MET A 630 -5.63 -12.40 8.32
CA MET A 630 -6.78 -12.17 7.42
C MET A 630 -7.39 -10.77 7.51
N ALA A 631 -7.04 -9.98 8.52
CA ALA A 631 -7.36 -8.56 8.62
C ALA A 631 -6.37 -7.66 7.87
N ASN A 632 -5.43 -8.24 7.13
CA ASN A 632 -4.44 -7.56 6.31
C ASN A 632 -4.36 -8.21 4.91
N GLU A 633 -4.19 -7.38 3.90
CA GLU A 633 -4.46 -7.67 2.50
C GLU A 633 -3.58 -8.77 1.88
N PRO A 634 -2.29 -8.94 2.25
CA PRO A 634 -1.45 -10.00 1.70
C PRO A 634 -1.97 -11.41 1.99
N SER A 635 -2.90 -11.57 2.94
CA SER A 635 -3.50 -12.88 3.27
C SER A 635 -4.78 -13.20 2.50
N PHE A 636 -5.34 -12.28 1.71
CA PHE A 636 -6.69 -12.41 1.14
C PHE A 636 -6.83 -13.57 0.13
N GLU A 637 -5.81 -13.82 -0.68
CA GLU A 637 -5.83 -14.87 -1.73
C GLU A 637 -5.49 -16.28 -1.20
N VAL A 638 -4.69 -16.35 -0.14
CA VAL A 638 -4.12 -17.61 0.37
C VAL A 638 -5.17 -18.71 0.72
N PRO A 639 -6.39 -18.41 1.22
CA PRO A 639 -7.39 -19.45 1.50
C PRO A 639 -7.81 -20.30 0.28
N TRP A 640 -7.68 -19.74 -0.91
CA TRP A 640 -8.14 -20.35 -2.16
C TRP A 640 -7.10 -21.31 -2.76
N GLU A 641 -5.84 -21.19 -2.34
CA GLU A 641 -4.72 -21.95 -2.89
C GLU A 641 -4.80 -23.49 -2.68
N TYR A 642 -5.52 -23.99 -1.67
CA TYR A 642 -5.71 -25.44 -1.50
C TYR A 642 -6.38 -26.09 -2.73
N ALA A 643 -7.17 -25.35 -3.50
CA ALA A 643 -7.76 -25.84 -4.74
C ALA A 643 -6.71 -26.20 -5.80
N TYR A 644 -5.57 -25.50 -5.82
CA TYR A 644 -4.44 -25.79 -6.73
C TYR A 644 -3.66 -27.06 -6.35
N ALA A 645 -3.75 -27.49 -5.10
CA ALA A 645 -3.16 -28.73 -4.59
C ALA A 645 -4.11 -29.95 -4.65
N GLY A 646 -5.26 -29.81 -5.33
CA GLY A 646 -6.28 -30.87 -5.38
C GLY A 646 -6.98 -31.11 -4.04
N ALA A 647 -7.00 -30.10 -3.15
CA ALA A 647 -7.66 -30.16 -1.85
C ALA A 647 -8.74 -29.08 -1.67
N PRO A 648 -9.67 -28.87 -2.64
CA PRO A 648 -10.65 -27.78 -2.58
C PRO A 648 -11.61 -27.89 -1.38
N TYR A 649 -11.78 -29.07 -0.78
CA TYR A 649 -12.54 -29.23 0.46
C TYR A 649 -11.93 -28.45 1.64
N ARG A 650 -10.61 -28.20 1.64
CA ARG A 650 -9.94 -27.35 2.63
C ARG A 650 -10.19 -25.87 2.37
N THR A 651 -10.19 -25.44 1.11
CA THR A 651 -10.65 -24.09 0.72
C THR A 651 -12.08 -23.85 1.23
N GLN A 652 -12.99 -24.79 0.99
CA GLN A 652 -14.39 -24.71 1.45
C GLN A 652 -14.51 -24.58 2.97
N ASP A 653 -13.72 -25.34 3.72
CA ASP A 653 -13.70 -25.27 5.18
C ASP A 653 -13.17 -23.91 5.67
N LEU A 654 -12.04 -23.48 5.12
CA LEU A 654 -11.29 -22.31 5.55
C LEU A 654 -12.01 -21.01 5.23
N VAL A 655 -12.46 -20.83 3.98
CA VAL A 655 -13.21 -19.64 3.55
C VAL A 655 -14.46 -19.48 4.40
N ARG A 656 -15.20 -20.58 4.61
CA ARG A 656 -16.39 -20.59 5.50
C ARG A 656 -16.03 -20.15 6.92
N ARG A 657 -14.97 -20.74 7.47
CA ARG A 657 -14.53 -20.49 8.85
C ARG A 657 -14.09 -19.04 9.03
N SER A 658 -13.32 -18.48 8.10
CA SER A 658 -12.91 -17.08 8.11
C SER A 658 -14.12 -16.15 8.04
N ALA A 659 -15.03 -16.34 7.09
CA ALA A 659 -16.23 -15.50 6.96
C ALA A 659 -17.13 -15.54 8.21
N GLU A 660 -17.29 -16.71 8.85
CA GLU A 660 -18.16 -16.86 10.04
C GLU A 660 -17.51 -16.38 11.34
N GLN A 661 -16.18 -16.44 11.46
CA GLN A 661 -15.47 -16.08 12.70
C GLN A 661 -15.00 -14.63 12.74
N LEU A 662 -14.73 -14.04 11.58
CA LEU A 662 -14.11 -12.72 11.46
C LEU A 662 -15.11 -11.60 11.20
N PHE A 663 -16.31 -11.91 10.68
CA PHE A 663 -17.30 -10.92 10.31
C PHE A 663 -18.59 -11.05 11.13
N LYS A 664 -19.12 -9.92 11.63
CA LYS A 664 -20.32 -9.86 12.48
C LYS A 664 -21.24 -8.71 12.04
N PRO A 665 -22.55 -8.74 12.38
CA PRO A 665 -23.47 -7.64 12.08
C PRO A 665 -23.37 -6.46 13.06
N THR A 666 -22.45 -6.50 14.02
CA THR A 666 -22.29 -5.55 15.12
C THR A 666 -21.24 -4.49 14.81
N PRO A 667 -21.17 -3.38 15.56
CA PRO A 667 -20.20 -2.32 15.32
C PRO A 667 -18.72 -2.77 15.29
N ASP A 668 -18.37 -3.85 15.99
CA ASP A 668 -17.04 -4.51 15.99
C ASP A 668 -16.93 -5.62 14.91
N GLY A 669 -17.72 -5.52 13.85
CA GLY A 669 -17.99 -6.62 12.94
C GLY A 669 -17.00 -6.81 11.79
N LEU A 670 -15.95 -5.99 11.69
CA LEU A 670 -14.85 -6.17 10.74
C LEU A 670 -13.59 -6.65 11.47
N PRO A 671 -12.77 -7.52 10.84
CA PRO A 671 -11.57 -8.05 11.48
C PRO A 671 -10.39 -7.07 11.52
N GLY A 672 -10.45 -6.03 10.68
CA GLY A 672 -9.55 -4.88 10.63
C GLY A 672 -10.13 -3.77 9.76
N ASN A 673 -9.26 -2.88 9.30
CA ASN A 673 -9.61 -1.79 8.39
C ASN A 673 -10.44 -2.32 7.22
N ASP A 674 -11.42 -1.52 6.78
CA ASP A 674 -12.21 -1.88 5.61
C ASP A 674 -11.50 -1.58 4.29
N ASP A 675 -10.45 -0.74 4.35
CA ASP A 675 -9.56 -0.35 3.26
C ASP A 675 -10.31 0.02 1.98
N LEU A 676 -11.20 1.00 2.15
CA LEU A 676 -12.10 1.54 1.14
C LEU A 676 -13.12 0.55 0.57
N GLY A 677 -13.18 -0.67 1.12
CA GLY A 677 -14.11 -1.73 0.73
C GLY A 677 -13.44 -3.06 0.43
N ALA A 678 -12.10 -3.15 0.41
CA ALA A 678 -11.37 -4.39 0.10
C ALA A 678 -11.70 -5.53 1.07
N THR A 679 -11.64 -5.31 2.38
CA THR A 679 -11.98 -6.34 3.39
C THR A 679 -13.44 -6.79 3.27
N SER A 680 -14.35 -5.84 3.01
CA SER A 680 -15.76 -6.13 2.73
C SER A 680 -15.94 -6.91 1.42
N ALA A 681 -15.19 -6.59 0.37
CA ALA A 681 -15.24 -7.28 -0.92
C ALA A 681 -14.79 -8.74 -0.79
N TRP A 682 -13.75 -9.00 0.00
CA TRP A 682 -13.34 -10.36 0.34
C TRP A 682 -14.51 -11.16 0.94
N TYR A 683 -15.25 -10.59 1.90
CA TYR A 683 -16.43 -11.23 2.48
C TYR A 683 -17.52 -11.48 1.44
N VAL A 684 -17.81 -10.50 0.57
CA VAL A 684 -18.81 -10.67 -0.50
C VAL A 684 -18.44 -11.84 -1.40
N TRP A 685 -17.19 -11.93 -1.86
CA TRP A 685 -16.70 -13.06 -2.66
C TRP A 685 -16.79 -14.41 -1.91
N ALA A 686 -16.35 -14.44 -0.64
CA ALA A 686 -16.48 -15.61 0.23
C ALA A 686 -17.95 -16.06 0.37
N ALA A 687 -18.89 -15.11 0.49
CA ALA A 687 -20.31 -15.38 0.60
C ALA A 687 -20.94 -15.91 -0.69
N LEU A 688 -20.48 -15.41 -1.85
CA LEU A 688 -20.81 -15.97 -3.17
C LEU A 688 -20.22 -17.37 -3.37
N GLY A 689 -19.15 -17.71 -2.63
CA GLY A 689 -18.45 -18.99 -2.73
C GLY A 689 -17.45 -19.04 -3.89
N MET A 690 -16.95 -17.90 -4.32
CA MET A 690 -16.00 -17.77 -5.44
C MET A 690 -15.08 -16.56 -5.27
N TYR A 691 -13.85 -16.60 -5.82
CA TYR A 691 -12.87 -15.52 -5.66
C TYR A 691 -12.01 -15.29 -6.91
N PRO A 692 -11.70 -14.03 -7.27
CA PRO A 692 -10.87 -13.69 -8.42
C PRO A 692 -9.36 -13.76 -8.09
N GLU A 693 -8.81 -14.98 -8.05
CA GLU A 693 -7.43 -15.22 -7.55
C GLU A 693 -6.34 -14.38 -8.25
N ALA A 694 -6.37 -14.28 -9.58
CA ALA A 694 -5.27 -13.70 -10.36
C ALA A 694 -5.64 -12.32 -10.94
N PRO A 695 -5.21 -11.20 -10.33
CA PRO A 695 -5.44 -9.86 -10.87
C PRO A 695 -4.97 -9.72 -12.33
N GLY A 696 -5.79 -9.08 -13.17
CA GLY A 696 -5.61 -9.02 -14.63
C GLY A 696 -6.34 -10.13 -15.41
N ARG A 697 -6.92 -11.11 -14.71
CA ARG A 697 -7.75 -12.18 -15.24
C ARG A 697 -9.12 -12.23 -14.57
N ALA A 698 -10.02 -13.04 -15.10
CA ALA A 698 -11.37 -13.22 -14.57
C ALA A 698 -11.76 -14.69 -14.30
N GLU A 699 -10.79 -15.61 -14.23
CA GLU A 699 -11.07 -16.94 -13.68
C GLU A 699 -11.45 -16.82 -12.19
N LEU A 700 -12.43 -17.62 -11.75
CA LEU A 700 -12.94 -17.58 -10.37
C LEU A 700 -12.69 -18.92 -9.68
N VAL A 701 -11.90 -18.95 -8.61
CA VAL A 701 -11.67 -20.15 -7.80
C VAL A 701 -12.88 -20.36 -6.88
N LEU A 702 -13.34 -21.61 -6.73
CA LEU A 702 -14.59 -21.93 -6.03
C LEU A 702 -14.37 -22.52 -4.63
N ALA A 703 -15.15 -22.00 -3.70
CA ALA A 703 -15.47 -22.62 -2.42
C ALA A 703 -16.93 -23.14 -2.46
N SER A 704 -17.71 -22.87 -1.41
CA SER A 704 -19.14 -23.15 -1.35
C SER A 704 -19.94 -21.90 -0.97
N PRO A 705 -21.12 -21.67 -1.59
CA PRO A 705 -21.92 -20.47 -1.33
C PRO A 705 -22.44 -20.42 0.10
N MET A 706 -22.55 -19.23 0.68
CA MET A 706 -23.07 -19.04 2.05
C MET A 706 -24.58 -19.16 2.15
N PHE A 707 -25.30 -18.91 1.05
CA PHE A 707 -26.76 -18.88 1.03
C PHE A 707 -27.33 -19.92 0.05
N PRO A 708 -28.48 -20.53 0.38
CA PRO A 708 -29.16 -21.50 -0.49
C PRO A 708 -29.43 -21.02 -1.92
N HIS A 709 -29.72 -19.74 -2.07
CA HIS A 709 -29.98 -19.12 -3.37
C HIS A 709 -29.32 -17.75 -3.44
N ILE A 710 -28.60 -17.46 -4.50
CA ILE A 710 -28.02 -16.14 -4.78
C ILE A 710 -28.25 -15.81 -6.25
N THR A 711 -28.73 -14.60 -6.54
CA THR A 711 -28.82 -14.07 -7.89
C THR A 711 -28.04 -12.77 -7.98
N VAL A 712 -27.03 -12.74 -8.83
CA VAL A 712 -26.30 -11.52 -9.21
C VAL A 712 -26.78 -11.06 -10.58
N THR A 713 -27.22 -9.81 -10.69
CA THR A 713 -27.67 -9.18 -11.95
C THR A 713 -26.71 -8.06 -12.33
N ARG A 714 -26.02 -8.24 -13.45
CA ARG A 714 -25.06 -7.27 -13.98
C ARG A 714 -25.78 -6.09 -14.62
N GLY A 715 -25.09 -4.95 -14.77
CA GLY A 715 -25.65 -3.75 -15.43
C GLY A 715 -26.11 -3.98 -16.88
N SER A 716 -25.51 -4.95 -17.57
CA SER A 716 -25.89 -5.37 -18.93
C SER A 716 -27.02 -6.42 -18.98
N GLY A 717 -27.55 -6.84 -17.82
CA GLY A 717 -28.69 -7.74 -17.70
C GLY A 717 -28.36 -9.24 -17.60
N GLN A 718 -27.10 -9.65 -17.82
CA GLN A 718 -26.65 -11.03 -17.56
C GLN A 718 -26.82 -11.36 -16.08
N ARG A 719 -27.12 -12.63 -15.81
CA ARG A 719 -27.34 -13.13 -14.46
C ARG A 719 -26.37 -14.24 -14.11
N ILE A 720 -25.87 -14.21 -12.87
CA ILE A 720 -25.25 -15.35 -12.21
C ILE A 720 -26.25 -15.84 -11.18
N THR A 721 -26.71 -17.09 -11.32
CA THR A 721 -27.61 -17.73 -10.35
C THR A 721 -26.86 -18.85 -9.66
N ILE A 722 -26.83 -18.83 -8.34
CA ILE A 722 -26.17 -19.83 -7.51
C ILE A 722 -27.26 -20.52 -6.67
N ASN A 723 -27.38 -21.83 -6.84
CA ASN A 723 -28.29 -22.66 -6.07
C ASN A 723 -27.46 -23.68 -5.29
N SER A 724 -27.82 -23.93 -4.03
CA SER A 724 -27.24 -25.03 -3.27
C SER A 724 -28.31 -25.89 -2.61
N ALA A 725 -28.17 -27.21 -2.74
CA ALA A 725 -29.02 -28.20 -2.09
C ALA A 725 -28.23 -29.04 -1.09
N GLY A 726 -28.85 -29.40 0.03
CA GLY A 726 -28.25 -30.19 1.11
C GLY A 726 -27.73 -29.31 2.27
N ASP A 727 -27.44 -29.95 3.40
CA ASP A 727 -26.97 -29.28 4.61
C ASP A 727 -25.45 -29.40 4.74
N GLY A 728 -24.75 -28.27 4.90
CA GLY A 728 -23.32 -28.21 5.15
C GLY A 728 -22.54 -27.34 4.15
N LYS A 729 -21.21 -27.37 4.25
CA LYS A 729 -20.30 -26.49 3.49
C LYS A 729 -19.48 -27.22 2.42
N TYR A 730 -19.52 -28.54 2.37
CA TYR A 730 -18.66 -29.31 1.48
C TYR A 730 -19.34 -29.67 0.17
N VAL A 731 -18.71 -29.28 -0.94
CA VAL A 731 -19.21 -29.55 -2.29
C VAL A 731 -19.06 -31.04 -2.60
N GLN A 732 -20.17 -31.70 -2.90
CA GLN A 732 -20.22 -33.09 -3.35
C GLN A 732 -20.19 -33.18 -4.89
N SER A 733 -20.85 -32.24 -5.56
CA SER A 733 -20.84 -32.08 -7.00
C SER A 733 -21.30 -30.68 -7.39
N LEU A 734 -20.89 -30.22 -8.57
CA LEU A 734 -21.30 -28.95 -9.17
C LEU A 734 -21.81 -29.18 -10.59
N ARG A 735 -22.87 -28.47 -10.97
CA ARG A 735 -23.26 -28.26 -12.36
C ARG A 735 -23.12 -26.79 -12.74
N VAL A 736 -22.49 -26.53 -13.88
CA VAL A 736 -22.40 -25.19 -14.49
C VAL A 736 -23.25 -25.21 -15.74
N ASN A 737 -24.28 -24.37 -15.80
CA ASN A 737 -25.25 -24.34 -16.90
C ASN A 737 -25.81 -25.73 -17.23
N GLY A 738 -26.17 -26.49 -16.18
CA GLY A 738 -26.70 -27.85 -16.28
C GLY A 738 -25.68 -28.97 -16.57
N LYS A 739 -24.41 -28.65 -16.84
CA LYS A 739 -23.36 -29.64 -17.09
C LYS A 739 -22.53 -29.92 -15.84
N SER A 740 -22.36 -31.19 -15.49
CA SER A 740 -21.52 -31.57 -14.35
C SER A 740 -20.05 -31.22 -14.60
N THR A 741 -19.37 -30.75 -13.56
CA THR A 741 -17.94 -30.43 -13.58
C THR A 741 -17.25 -30.92 -12.31
N GLY A 742 -16.00 -31.39 -12.47
CA GLY A 742 -15.07 -31.65 -11.36
C GLY A 742 -14.22 -30.43 -11.00
N LYS A 743 -14.20 -29.40 -11.84
CA LYS A 743 -13.35 -28.21 -11.64
C LYS A 743 -13.84 -27.36 -10.48
N ALA A 744 -12.93 -27.06 -9.55
CA ALA A 744 -13.16 -26.12 -8.45
C ALA A 744 -12.89 -24.67 -8.86
N TRP A 745 -13.18 -24.31 -10.12
CA TRP A 745 -13.00 -22.97 -10.67
C TRP A 745 -13.90 -22.75 -11.90
N LEU A 746 -14.09 -21.48 -12.27
CA LEU A 746 -14.85 -21.04 -13.44
C LEU A 746 -13.96 -20.27 -14.42
N PRO A 747 -14.16 -20.42 -15.74
CA PRO A 747 -13.38 -19.71 -16.74
C PRO A 747 -13.74 -18.22 -16.80
N GLU A 748 -12.84 -17.40 -17.36
CA GLU A 748 -13.05 -15.94 -17.50
C GLU A 748 -14.40 -15.56 -18.12
N SER A 749 -14.84 -16.34 -19.11
CA SER A 749 -16.11 -16.07 -19.80
C SER A 749 -17.31 -16.09 -18.84
N PHE A 750 -17.23 -16.82 -17.73
CA PHE A 750 -18.33 -16.86 -16.76
C PHE A 750 -18.54 -15.51 -16.06
N ALA A 751 -17.46 -14.80 -15.71
CA ALA A 751 -17.55 -13.48 -15.10
C ALA A 751 -18.25 -12.46 -16.01
N VAL A 752 -18.15 -12.66 -17.33
CA VAL A 752 -18.77 -11.77 -18.33
C VAL A 752 -20.18 -12.24 -18.72
N ASP A 753 -20.32 -13.51 -19.08
CA ASP A 753 -21.53 -14.04 -19.69
C ASP A 753 -22.60 -14.43 -18.64
N GLY A 754 -22.18 -14.67 -17.40
CA GLY A 754 -23.02 -15.22 -16.35
C GLY A 754 -23.34 -16.70 -16.55
N GLY A 755 -24.34 -17.19 -15.82
CA GLY A 755 -24.78 -18.58 -15.87
C GLY A 755 -25.39 -19.07 -14.57
N THR A 756 -25.63 -20.38 -14.49
CA THR A 756 -26.18 -21.05 -13.31
C THR A 756 -25.17 -22.01 -12.70
N LEU A 757 -24.97 -21.92 -11.39
CA LEU A 757 -24.17 -22.84 -10.57
C LEU A 757 -25.11 -23.62 -9.66
N ASP A 758 -25.24 -24.93 -9.86
CA ASP A 758 -26.05 -25.80 -9.00
C ASP A 758 -25.14 -26.71 -8.17
N TYR A 759 -25.01 -26.37 -6.88
CA TYR A 759 -24.21 -27.09 -5.90
C TYR A 759 -25.04 -28.17 -5.20
N ALA A 760 -24.45 -29.36 -5.05
CA ALA A 760 -24.87 -30.33 -4.04
C ALA A 760 -23.88 -30.28 -2.87
N LEU A 761 -24.37 -29.94 -1.67
CA LEU A 761 -23.57 -29.77 -0.46
C LEU A 761 -23.85 -30.88 0.56
N ALA A 762 -22.88 -31.15 1.43
CA ALA A 762 -23.03 -32.02 2.59
C ALA A 762 -22.17 -31.56 3.77
N ALA A 763 -22.43 -32.15 4.94
CA ALA A 763 -21.69 -31.90 6.17
C ALA A 763 -20.30 -32.55 6.20
N THR A 764 -20.05 -33.57 5.38
CA THR A 764 -18.76 -34.28 5.30
C THR A 764 -18.02 -33.97 4.00
N PRO A 765 -16.69 -33.81 4.04
CA PRO A 765 -15.93 -33.48 2.85
C PRO A 765 -15.97 -34.60 1.81
N ASN A 766 -16.16 -34.23 0.54
CA ASN A 766 -15.81 -35.11 -0.58
C ASN A 766 -14.36 -34.83 -0.99
N THR A 767 -13.43 -35.67 -0.53
CA THR A 767 -12.00 -35.51 -0.85
C THR A 767 -11.64 -35.92 -2.29
N SER A 768 -12.61 -36.39 -3.09
CA SER A 768 -12.40 -36.76 -4.50
C SER A 768 -12.87 -35.69 -5.50
N TRP A 769 -13.78 -34.79 -5.11
CA TRP A 769 -14.24 -33.72 -6.00
C TRP A 769 -13.18 -32.64 -6.15
N GLY A 770 -12.84 -32.28 -7.39
CA GLY A 770 -11.78 -31.29 -7.71
C GLY A 770 -10.37 -31.70 -7.28
N ALA A 771 -10.13 -32.97 -7.00
CA ALA A 771 -8.82 -33.47 -6.56
C ALA A 771 -7.89 -33.88 -7.72
N ALA A 772 -8.41 -34.01 -8.95
CA ALA A 772 -7.59 -34.38 -10.09
C ALA A 772 -6.71 -33.20 -10.53
N ALA A 773 -5.47 -33.48 -10.92
CA ALA A 773 -4.55 -32.44 -11.40
C ALA A 773 -5.09 -31.62 -12.59
N ALA A 774 -5.93 -32.23 -13.43
CA ALA A 774 -6.58 -31.55 -14.57
C ALA A 774 -7.77 -30.65 -14.16
N ASP A 775 -8.24 -30.78 -12.91
CA ASP A 775 -9.32 -29.97 -12.33
C ASP A 775 -8.81 -28.76 -11.53
N ALA A 776 -7.49 -28.67 -11.30
CA ALA A 776 -6.86 -27.54 -10.63
C ALA A 776 -7.12 -26.23 -11.41
N PRO A 777 -7.22 -25.07 -10.72
CA PRO A 777 -7.29 -23.79 -11.39
C PRO A 777 -6.03 -23.50 -12.23
N PRO A 778 -6.13 -22.64 -13.25
CA PRO A 778 -5.00 -22.37 -14.13
C PRO A 778 -3.89 -21.59 -13.41
N SER A 779 -2.63 -21.90 -13.74
CA SER A 779 -1.47 -21.09 -13.37
C SER A 779 -0.71 -20.68 -14.63
N PHE A 780 -0.21 -19.45 -14.66
CA PHE A 780 0.38 -18.84 -15.83
C PHE A 780 1.91 -18.89 -15.75
N ARG A 781 2.47 -19.94 -16.36
CA ARG A 781 3.91 -20.31 -16.27
C ARG A 781 4.78 -19.79 -17.42
N GLU A 782 4.21 -19.03 -18.35
CA GLU A 782 4.98 -18.47 -19.47
C GLU A 782 6.09 -17.56 -18.92
N GLY A 783 7.32 -17.80 -19.38
CA GLY A 783 8.49 -17.04 -18.96
C GLY A 783 9.28 -17.63 -17.77
N GLU A 784 8.81 -18.74 -17.18
CA GLU A 784 9.51 -19.39 -16.05
C GLU A 784 10.92 -19.85 -16.44
N VAL A 785 11.81 -19.84 -15.46
CA VAL A 785 13.17 -20.35 -15.59
C VAL A 785 13.36 -21.42 -14.50
N PRO A 786 13.01 -22.68 -14.80
CA PRO A 786 12.85 -23.73 -13.79
C PRO A 786 14.15 -24.16 -13.10
N VAL A 787 15.29 -23.80 -13.66
CA VAL A 787 16.62 -23.99 -13.05
C VAL A 787 17.35 -22.68 -13.10
N ARG A 788 17.87 -22.19 -11.98
CA ARG A 788 18.58 -20.91 -11.90
C ARG A 788 20.09 -21.10 -11.73
N GLY A 789 20.84 -20.29 -12.45
CA GLY A 789 22.27 -20.13 -12.25
C GLY A 789 22.59 -19.07 -11.19
N SER A 790 23.59 -19.33 -10.34
CA SER A 790 24.14 -18.36 -9.40
C SER A 790 25.65 -18.50 -9.26
N VAL A 791 26.30 -17.49 -8.68
CA VAL A 791 27.74 -17.52 -8.36
C VAL A 791 27.97 -17.13 -6.91
N GLY A 792 28.94 -17.76 -6.25
CA GLY A 792 29.35 -17.44 -4.89
C GLY A 792 30.87 -17.62 -4.70
N PRO A 793 31.49 -17.08 -3.63
CA PRO A 793 30.90 -16.18 -2.63
C PRO A 793 30.47 -14.85 -3.26
N GLY A 794 29.65 -14.05 -2.56
CA GLY A 794 29.12 -12.78 -3.11
C GLY A 794 30.20 -11.75 -3.50
N SER A 795 31.42 -11.87 -2.95
CA SER A 795 32.60 -11.12 -3.39
C SER A 795 33.89 -11.91 -3.20
N VAL A 796 34.92 -11.57 -3.97
CA VAL A 796 36.30 -12.06 -3.80
C VAL A 796 37.31 -10.91 -3.86
N VAL A 797 38.41 -11.06 -3.13
CA VAL A 797 39.57 -10.15 -3.20
C VAL A 797 40.67 -10.83 -4.01
N LEU A 798 41.23 -10.11 -4.99
CA LEU A 798 42.36 -10.54 -5.79
C LEU A 798 43.55 -9.59 -5.59
N ASP A 799 44.69 -10.14 -5.17
CA ASP A 799 45.95 -9.42 -5.13
C ASP A 799 46.50 -9.25 -6.56
N PRO A 800 46.80 -8.02 -7.03
CA PRO A 800 47.44 -7.81 -8.33
C PRO A 800 48.73 -8.62 -8.49
N GLY A 801 48.73 -9.58 -9.43
CA GLY A 801 49.87 -10.48 -9.66
C GLY A 801 49.98 -11.65 -8.68
N GLY A 802 49.06 -11.77 -7.72
CA GLY A 802 49.02 -12.81 -6.70
C GLY A 802 48.51 -14.17 -7.20
N GLN A 803 48.22 -15.04 -6.22
CA GLN A 803 47.65 -16.38 -6.43
C GLN A 803 46.17 -16.31 -6.81
N SER A 804 45.62 -17.40 -7.36
CA SER A 804 44.21 -17.47 -7.70
C SER A 804 43.31 -17.66 -6.47
N THR A 805 42.14 -17.05 -6.48
CA THR A 805 41.06 -17.21 -5.47
C THR A 805 39.92 -18.03 -6.05
N SER A 806 39.36 -18.97 -5.29
CA SER A 806 38.24 -19.81 -5.74
C SER A 806 36.88 -19.12 -5.56
N ALA A 807 35.97 -19.43 -6.48
CA ALA A 807 34.54 -19.15 -6.42
C ALA A 807 33.79 -20.36 -7.01
N THR A 808 32.46 -20.38 -6.94
CA THR A 808 31.63 -21.48 -7.35
C THR A 808 30.48 -20.99 -8.21
N VAL A 809 30.33 -21.59 -9.39
CA VAL A 809 29.12 -21.47 -10.20
C VAL A 809 28.15 -22.58 -9.78
N THR A 810 26.91 -22.23 -9.50
CA THR A 810 25.86 -23.14 -9.06
C THR A 810 24.71 -23.13 -10.07
N ALA A 811 24.16 -24.29 -10.37
CA ALA A 811 22.82 -24.42 -10.93
C ALA A 811 21.92 -25.03 -9.85
N GLU A 812 20.70 -24.52 -9.71
CA GLU A 812 19.75 -24.94 -8.70
C GLU A 812 18.36 -25.04 -9.31
N GLY A 813 17.73 -26.21 -9.20
CA GLY A 813 16.36 -26.42 -9.65
C GLY A 813 15.39 -25.68 -8.73
N ILE A 814 14.57 -24.81 -9.30
CA ILE A 814 13.54 -24.05 -8.58
C ILE A 814 12.19 -24.71 -8.84
N THR A 815 11.58 -24.52 -10.00
CA THR A 815 10.27 -25.13 -10.32
C THR A 815 10.38 -26.45 -11.08
N GLY A 816 11.61 -26.90 -11.40
CA GLY A 816 11.83 -28.13 -12.15
C GLY A 816 13.29 -28.57 -12.28
N SER A 817 13.50 -29.58 -13.13
CA SER A 817 14.82 -30.08 -13.51
C SER A 817 15.26 -29.44 -14.84
N GLY A 818 16.56 -29.47 -15.11
CA GLY A 818 17.09 -28.89 -16.34
C GLY A 818 18.59 -28.71 -16.36
N THR A 819 19.05 -28.06 -17.42
CA THR A 819 20.46 -27.82 -17.71
C THR A 819 20.72 -26.33 -17.86
N VAL A 820 21.76 -25.84 -17.20
CA VAL A 820 22.23 -24.46 -17.25
C VAL A 820 23.61 -24.44 -17.89
N THR A 821 23.71 -23.76 -19.04
CA THR A 821 24.99 -23.38 -19.64
C THR A 821 25.40 -22.02 -19.09
N TRP A 822 26.67 -21.88 -18.70
CA TRP A 822 27.18 -20.65 -18.12
C TRP A 822 28.48 -20.17 -18.76
N GLN A 823 28.68 -18.85 -18.78
CA GLN A 823 29.86 -18.17 -19.32
C GLN A 823 30.24 -16.98 -18.43
N ALA A 824 31.43 -17.01 -17.85
CA ALA A 824 32.05 -15.88 -17.19
C ALA A 824 32.69 -14.92 -18.22
N ASN A 825 32.46 -13.62 -18.03
CA ASN A 825 32.96 -12.53 -18.88
C ASN A 825 33.84 -11.58 -18.05
N PRO A 826 35.06 -11.98 -17.65
CA PRO A 826 35.87 -11.17 -16.77
C PRO A 826 36.34 -9.87 -17.45
N PRO A 827 36.50 -8.77 -16.69
CA PRO A 827 37.03 -7.52 -17.19
C PRO A 827 38.52 -7.65 -17.54
N ALA A 828 39.06 -6.67 -18.27
CA ALA A 828 40.48 -6.63 -18.59
C ALA A 828 41.36 -6.72 -17.32
N GLY A 829 42.40 -7.57 -17.36
CA GLY A 829 43.29 -7.81 -16.23
C GLY A 829 42.79 -8.85 -15.21
N VAL A 830 41.61 -9.43 -15.40
CA VAL A 830 41.09 -10.56 -14.60
C VAL A 830 40.91 -11.80 -15.48
N THR A 831 41.32 -12.97 -14.99
CA THR A 831 41.13 -14.26 -15.66
C THR A 831 40.30 -15.20 -14.78
N VAL A 832 39.41 -15.98 -15.40
CA VAL A 832 38.55 -16.98 -14.73
C VAL A 832 38.77 -18.34 -15.39
N THR A 833 38.99 -19.41 -14.60
CA THR A 833 39.24 -20.78 -15.11
C THR A 833 38.48 -21.84 -14.30
N PRO A 834 37.67 -22.72 -14.94
CA PRO A 834 37.18 -22.58 -16.32
C PRO A 834 36.35 -21.30 -16.46
N SER A 835 36.29 -20.72 -17.66
CA SER A 835 35.46 -19.52 -17.93
C SER A 835 34.05 -19.86 -18.41
N SER A 836 33.74 -21.13 -18.64
CA SER A 836 32.42 -21.58 -19.10
C SER A 836 32.18 -23.02 -18.71
N GLY A 837 30.91 -23.44 -18.67
CA GLY A 837 30.55 -24.82 -18.40
C GLY A 837 29.07 -25.13 -18.58
N THR A 838 28.67 -26.33 -18.19
CA THR A 838 27.28 -26.79 -18.22
C THR A 838 27.00 -27.61 -16.96
N LEU A 839 25.88 -27.32 -16.31
CA LEU A 839 25.45 -27.97 -15.08
C LEU A 839 24.02 -28.50 -15.28
N THR A 840 23.77 -29.75 -14.88
CA THR A 840 22.45 -30.37 -14.94
C THR A 840 21.98 -30.72 -13.55
N VAL A 841 20.74 -30.41 -13.24
CA VAL A 841 20.13 -30.66 -11.93
C VAL A 841 18.77 -31.34 -12.06
N GLY A 842 18.42 -32.12 -11.05
CA GLY A 842 17.04 -32.55 -10.83
C GLY A 842 16.18 -31.43 -10.23
N SER A 843 14.88 -31.67 -10.09
CA SER A 843 13.97 -30.74 -9.40
C SER A 843 14.41 -30.55 -7.96
N ASN A 844 14.49 -29.29 -7.51
CA ASN A 844 15.03 -28.89 -6.19
C ASN A 844 16.45 -29.43 -5.92
N GLY A 845 17.19 -29.78 -6.97
CA GLY A 845 18.55 -30.28 -6.91
C GLY A 845 19.57 -29.17 -7.12
N LYS A 846 20.80 -29.42 -6.69
CA LYS A 846 21.93 -28.48 -6.83
C LYS A 846 23.10 -29.14 -7.53
N ALA A 847 23.70 -28.45 -8.49
CA ALA A 847 24.97 -28.83 -9.12
C ALA A 847 25.93 -27.64 -9.06
N GLN A 848 27.22 -27.90 -8.88
CA GLN A 848 28.21 -26.86 -8.65
C GLN A 848 29.49 -27.14 -9.44
N GLN A 849 30.14 -26.06 -9.88
CA GLN A 849 31.46 -26.08 -10.51
C GLN A 849 32.34 -25.02 -9.84
N GLU A 850 33.45 -25.45 -9.27
CA GLU A 850 34.48 -24.53 -8.78
C GLU A 850 35.17 -23.83 -9.97
N ILE A 851 35.42 -22.53 -9.81
CA ILE A 851 36.14 -21.66 -10.73
C ILE A 851 37.25 -20.91 -9.96
N HIS A 852 38.35 -20.59 -10.65
CA HIS A 852 39.48 -19.86 -10.07
C HIS A 852 39.67 -18.52 -10.77
N LEU A 853 39.80 -17.45 -9.98
CA LEU A 853 40.00 -16.08 -10.42
C LEU A 853 41.40 -15.58 -10.14
N ARG A 854 42.00 -14.83 -11.06
CA ARG A 854 43.32 -14.20 -10.87
C ARG A 854 43.37 -12.81 -11.51
N ALA A 855 44.06 -11.88 -10.86
CA ALA A 855 44.35 -10.55 -11.40
C ALA A 855 45.81 -10.45 -11.88
N SER A 856 46.05 -9.85 -13.06
CA SER A 856 47.42 -9.56 -13.52
C SER A 856 48.07 -8.45 -12.68
N ALA A 857 49.40 -8.37 -12.72
CA ALA A 857 50.17 -7.45 -11.87
C ALA A 857 49.92 -5.96 -12.18
N ASP A 858 49.48 -5.66 -13.39
CA ASP A 858 49.17 -4.32 -13.91
C ASP A 858 47.70 -3.92 -13.75
N THR A 859 46.85 -4.82 -13.23
CA THR A 859 45.43 -4.53 -12.99
C THR A 859 45.31 -3.42 -11.95
N LYS A 860 44.60 -2.35 -12.32
CA LYS A 860 44.35 -1.21 -11.42
C LYS A 860 43.60 -1.69 -10.19
N GLN A 861 44.04 -1.22 -9.02
CA GLN A 861 43.32 -1.44 -7.78
C GLN A 861 41.95 -0.74 -7.83
N GLY A 862 40.94 -1.39 -7.28
CA GLY A 862 39.55 -0.96 -7.40
C GLY A 862 38.56 -2.11 -7.30
N SER A 863 37.28 -1.78 -7.21
CA SER A 863 36.20 -2.75 -7.32
C SER A 863 35.77 -2.90 -8.78
N THR A 864 35.48 -4.13 -9.19
CA THR A 864 34.90 -4.48 -10.48
C THR A 864 33.96 -5.67 -10.32
N THR A 865 33.35 -6.14 -11.40
CA THR A 865 32.53 -7.36 -11.38
C THR A 865 32.94 -8.30 -12.50
N VAL A 866 32.73 -9.60 -12.29
CA VAL A 866 32.75 -10.62 -13.34
C VAL A 866 31.30 -11.03 -13.59
N PRO A 867 30.66 -10.55 -14.67
CA PRO A 867 29.38 -11.06 -15.12
C PRO A 867 29.48 -12.54 -15.49
N VAL A 868 28.54 -13.34 -15.00
CA VAL A 868 28.38 -14.75 -15.37
C VAL A 868 27.00 -14.90 -16.00
N ALA A 869 27.00 -15.06 -17.32
CA ALA A 869 25.80 -15.26 -18.10
C ALA A 869 25.32 -16.70 -17.95
N PHE A 870 24.02 -16.88 -17.78
CA PHE A 870 23.34 -18.17 -17.78
C PHE A 870 22.35 -18.17 -18.95
N GLY A 871 22.44 -19.14 -19.85
CA GLY A 871 21.70 -19.12 -21.12
C GLY A 871 20.19 -18.90 -20.94
N GLY A 872 19.67 -17.79 -21.46
CA GLY A 872 18.24 -17.43 -21.36
C GLY A 872 17.79 -16.85 -20.01
N GLN A 873 18.69 -16.74 -19.03
CA GLN A 873 18.39 -16.28 -17.67
C GLN A 873 19.06 -14.93 -17.38
N LEU A 874 18.72 -14.34 -16.23
CA LEU A 874 19.43 -13.18 -15.71
C LEU A 874 20.87 -13.58 -15.36
N ALA A 875 21.83 -12.73 -15.74
CA ALA A 875 23.22 -12.95 -15.42
C ALA A 875 23.46 -12.72 -13.92
N ALA A 876 24.27 -13.57 -13.29
CA ALA A 876 24.80 -13.26 -11.97
C ALA A 876 26.07 -12.42 -12.09
N ARG A 877 26.46 -11.75 -11.00
CA ARG A 877 27.68 -10.96 -10.95
C ARG A 877 28.49 -11.39 -9.74
N LEU A 878 29.75 -11.75 -9.97
CA LEU A 878 30.72 -11.92 -8.89
C LEU A 878 31.42 -10.59 -8.66
N SER A 879 31.23 -9.99 -7.48
CA SER A 879 31.97 -8.78 -7.11
C SER A 879 33.44 -9.13 -6.88
N VAL A 880 34.33 -8.35 -7.49
CA VAL A 880 35.78 -8.58 -7.43
C VAL A 880 36.46 -7.30 -6.96
N THR A 881 37.16 -7.37 -5.84
CA THR A 881 38.00 -6.27 -5.36
C THR A 881 39.45 -6.56 -5.70
N ILE A 882 40.05 -5.69 -6.51
CA ILE A 882 41.46 -5.72 -6.84
C ILE A 882 42.21 -4.87 -5.82
N GLY A 883 42.95 -5.53 -4.93
CA GLY A 883 43.64 -4.85 -3.84
C GLY A 883 44.53 -5.80 -3.06
N LYS A 884 45.62 -5.27 -2.51
CA LYS A 884 46.49 -6.06 -1.65
C LYS A 884 45.71 -6.47 -0.39
N PRO A 885 45.74 -7.76 0.03
CA PRO A 885 45.14 -8.19 1.28
C PRO A 885 45.56 -7.29 2.45
N GLY A 886 44.58 -6.86 3.25
CA GLY A 886 44.78 -5.93 4.36
C GLY A 886 44.97 -4.47 3.94
N SER A 887 44.84 -4.07 2.67
CA SER A 887 44.73 -2.64 2.32
C SER A 887 43.31 -2.12 2.56
N MET A 888 43.15 -0.79 2.71
CA MET A 888 41.81 -0.17 2.83
C MET A 888 40.88 -0.61 1.70
N ILE A 889 41.37 -0.56 0.46
CA ILE A 889 40.56 -0.89 -0.72
C ILE A 889 40.12 -2.36 -0.73
N ALA A 890 40.93 -3.28 -0.19
CA ALA A 890 40.58 -4.69 -0.05
C ALA A 890 39.58 -4.95 1.09
N SER A 891 39.34 -3.96 1.97
CA SER A 891 38.44 -4.06 3.11
C SER A 891 37.13 -3.28 2.92
N TYR A 892 36.96 -2.56 1.81
CA TYR A 892 35.71 -1.84 1.54
C TYR A 892 34.53 -2.81 1.39
N GLY A 893 33.43 -2.50 2.08
CA GLY A 893 32.27 -3.40 2.22
C GLY A 893 30.97 -2.85 1.65
N ASN A 894 30.75 -1.54 1.69
CA ASN A 894 29.51 -0.88 1.27
C ASN A 894 29.76 0.46 0.56
N THR A 895 28.74 0.99 -0.11
CA THR A 895 28.78 2.23 -0.89
C THR A 895 28.29 3.41 -0.05
N GLY A 896 29.22 4.14 0.56
CA GLY A 896 28.91 5.29 1.40
C GLY A 896 28.62 6.57 0.62
N VAL A 897 29.08 6.66 -0.62
CA VAL A 897 28.95 7.86 -1.47
C VAL A 897 28.37 7.50 -2.84
N THR A 898 27.36 8.25 -3.27
CA THR A 898 26.76 8.12 -4.61
C THR A 898 26.73 9.44 -5.36
N GLU A 899 26.67 9.35 -6.69
CA GLU A 899 26.23 10.49 -7.49
C GLU A 899 24.74 10.75 -7.26
N ASP A 900 24.32 12.02 -7.33
CA ASP A 900 22.90 12.43 -7.24
C ASP A 900 21.99 11.72 -8.25
N SER A 901 22.54 11.28 -9.39
CA SER A 901 21.83 10.54 -10.43
C SER A 901 21.89 9.01 -10.24
N LYS A 902 22.45 8.51 -9.13
CA LYS A 902 22.66 7.07 -8.87
C LYS A 902 22.38 6.71 -7.41
N VAL A 903 21.41 7.38 -6.79
CA VAL A 903 21.13 7.24 -5.34
C VAL A 903 20.78 5.81 -4.93
N TRP A 904 20.21 5.01 -5.85
CA TRP A 904 19.88 3.59 -5.66
C TRP A 904 21.10 2.68 -5.43
N LEU A 905 22.31 3.15 -5.66
CA LEU A 905 23.54 2.40 -5.35
C LEU A 905 24.03 2.65 -3.92
N GLY A 906 23.41 3.56 -3.17
CA GLY A 906 23.84 3.96 -1.84
C GLY A 906 23.49 2.92 -0.79
N ASP A 907 24.40 2.70 0.14
CA ASP A 907 24.25 1.74 1.24
C ASP A 907 25.13 2.14 2.43
N PHE A 908 25.13 3.43 2.79
CA PHE A 908 25.95 3.91 3.88
C PHE A 908 25.45 3.40 5.23
N GLY A 909 24.13 3.37 5.45
CA GLY A 909 23.51 2.81 6.64
C GLY A 909 22.23 3.54 7.07
N THR A 910 21.67 3.09 8.18
CA THR A 910 20.41 3.61 8.76
C THR A 910 20.62 4.91 9.54
N THR A 911 19.53 5.58 9.90
CA THR A 911 19.56 6.76 10.78
C THR A 911 18.46 6.68 11.82
N ASP A 912 18.69 7.23 13.01
CA ASP A 912 17.69 7.34 14.08
C ASP A 912 16.50 8.23 13.68
N LEU A 913 16.69 9.14 12.72
CA LEU A 913 15.62 9.92 12.12
C LEU A 913 14.66 9.05 11.30
N TYR A 914 15.10 7.85 10.91
CA TYR A 914 14.35 6.94 10.04
C TYR A 914 14.80 5.47 10.19
N PRO A 915 14.26 4.73 11.18
CA PRO A 915 14.59 3.32 11.37
C PRO A 915 14.15 2.48 10.15
N GLY A 916 15.05 1.60 9.67
CA GLY A 916 14.81 0.69 8.55
C GLY A 916 15.37 1.11 7.18
N GLY A 917 16.08 2.23 7.08
CA GLY A 917 16.57 2.76 5.79
C GLY A 917 17.88 2.16 5.28
N TYR A 918 17.80 1.20 4.36
CA TYR A 918 18.88 0.91 3.40
C TYR A 918 18.70 1.85 2.18
N GLY A 919 19.78 2.42 1.64
CA GLY A 919 19.70 3.34 0.49
C GLY A 919 20.18 4.78 0.73
N PHE A 920 20.64 5.10 1.94
CA PHE A 920 21.23 6.41 2.24
C PHE A 920 22.70 6.47 1.85
N SER A 921 23.16 7.63 1.39
CA SER A 921 24.58 7.88 1.12
C SER A 921 24.90 9.37 1.12
N TYR A 922 26.17 9.71 1.29
CA TYR A 922 26.62 11.05 0.96
C TYR A 922 26.49 11.30 -0.54
N SER A 923 26.17 12.54 -0.90
CA SER A 923 26.27 12.98 -2.30
C SER A 923 27.73 13.31 -2.65
N ALA A 924 28.23 12.69 -3.72
CA ALA A 924 29.54 12.98 -4.28
C ALA A 924 29.65 14.45 -4.70
N GLN A 925 28.58 15.01 -5.27
CA GLN A 925 28.49 16.41 -5.70
C GLN A 925 28.54 17.34 -4.50
N ALA A 926 27.76 17.05 -3.45
CA ALA A 926 27.75 17.86 -2.24
C ALA A 926 29.10 17.81 -1.49
N LEU A 927 29.72 16.63 -1.41
CA LEU A 927 31.06 16.48 -0.82
C LEU A 927 32.13 17.23 -1.64
N ALA A 928 32.07 17.14 -2.97
CA ALA A 928 32.99 17.87 -3.84
C ALA A 928 32.84 19.39 -3.69
N ALA A 929 31.60 19.89 -3.55
CA ALA A 929 31.34 21.30 -3.24
C ALA A 929 31.88 21.72 -1.86
N ALA A 930 31.95 20.78 -0.91
CA ALA A 930 32.58 20.95 0.40
C ALA A 930 34.10 20.71 0.40
N GLY A 931 34.74 20.47 -0.77
CA GLY A 931 36.19 20.29 -0.91
C GLY A 931 36.69 18.86 -0.76
N VAL A 932 35.80 17.87 -0.62
CA VAL A 932 36.15 16.44 -0.52
C VAL A 932 35.93 15.77 -1.86
N GLN A 933 37.02 15.48 -2.59
CA GLN A 933 36.99 14.92 -3.95
C GLN A 933 37.63 13.53 -4.01
N PRO A 934 37.11 12.61 -4.85
CA PRO A 934 37.68 11.27 -5.04
C PRO A 934 39.19 11.27 -5.29
N GLY A 935 39.93 10.51 -4.48
CA GLY A 935 41.38 10.33 -4.61
C GLY A 935 42.23 11.55 -4.20
N LYS A 936 41.63 12.62 -3.65
CA LYS A 936 42.36 13.81 -3.20
C LYS A 936 42.65 13.77 -1.71
N GLN A 937 43.61 14.60 -1.29
CA GLN A 937 43.95 14.77 0.12
C GLN A 937 42.86 15.59 0.83
N VAL A 938 42.49 15.16 2.03
CA VAL A 938 41.60 15.84 2.95
C VAL A 938 42.39 16.06 4.24
N ASN A 939 42.52 17.31 4.70
CA ASN A 939 43.36 17.63 5.86
C ASN A 939 42.49 17.89 7.10
N ALA A 940 42.80 17.23 8.21
CA ALA A 940 42.15 17.47 9.49
C ALA A 940 43.12 17.19 10.65
N ASN A 941 43.05 17.99 11.72
CA ASN A 941 43.91 17.85 12.90
C ASN A 941 45.43 17.80 12.61
N GLY A 942 45.87 18.44 11.52
CA GLY A 942 47.27 18.43 11.07
C GLY A 942 47.71 17.15 10.37
N LEU A 943 46.77 16.24 10.03
CA LEU A 943 47.01 15.00 9.29
C LEU A 943 46.36 15.07 7.91
N ALA A 944 46.97 14.40 6.94
CA ALA A 944 46.50 14.32 5.55
C ALA A 944 45.92 12.93 5.26
N PHE A 945 44.63 12.87 4.95
CA PHE A 945 43.88 11.66 4.62
C PHE A 945 43.68 11.57 3.12
N THR A 946 43.70 10.36 2.55
CA THR A 946 43.36 10.19 1.12
C THR A 946 41.91 9.79 0.99
N TRP A 947 41.06 10.68 0.46
CA TRP A 947 39.66 10.34 0.20
C TRP A 947 39.56 9.20 -0.82
N PRO A 948 38.69 8.20 -0.63
CA PRO A 948 38.60 7.04 -1.52
C PRO A 948 38.36 7.47 -2.98
N ALA A 949 39.14 6.90 -3.91
CA ALA A 949 38.94 7.15 -5.33
C ALA A 949 37.62 6.54 -5.86
N SER A 950 37.07 5.54 -5.18
CA SER A 950 35.80 4.88 -5.51
C SER A 950 34.55 5.69 -5.14
N ALA A 951 34.69 6.73 -4.29
CA ALA A 951 33.61 7.56 -3.72
C ALA A 951 32.95 8.53 -4.73
N SER A 952 32.54 7.99 -5.88
CA SER A 952 31.78 8.66 -6.95
C SER A 952 31.15 7.65 -7.92
N GLY A 953 31.59 6.38 -7.92
CA GLY A 953 31.12 5.40 -8.91
C GLY A 953 29.97 4.50 -8.47
N GLY A 954 29.44 4.68 -7.25
CA GLY A 954 28.54 3.70 -6.64
C GLY A 954 29.22 2.37 -6.32
N ASN A 955 30.54 2.41 -6.08
CA ASN A 955 31.36 1.27 -5.68
C ASN A 955 31.61 1.36 -4.17
N PRO A 956 31.95 0.23 -3.52
CA PRO A 956 32.38 0.26 -2.14
C PRO A 956 33.54 1.26 -1.90
N ASP A 957 33.41 2.05 -0.86
CA ASP A 957 34.31 3.18 -0.58
C ASP A 957 34.66 3.35 0.90
N ASN A 958 34.08 2.53 1.79
CA ASN A 958 34.37 2.57 3.21
C ASN A 958 34.33 1.17 3.83
N VAL A 959 34.92 1.07 5.03
CA VAL A 959 35.00 -0.15 5.84
C VAL A 959 34.06 0.01 7.03
N VAL A 960 33.06 -0.87 7.16
CA VAL A 960 32.27 -1.02 8.39
C VAL A 960 33.08 -1.85 9.37
N ALA A 961 33.39 -1.31 10.55
CA ALA A 961 34.28 -1.98 11.52
C ALA A 961 33.69 -3.31 12.02
N ALA A 962 34.36 -4.41 11.66
CA ALA A 962 34.02 -5.79 12.03
C ALA A 962 35.29 -6.65 12.20
N GLY A 963 36.38 -6.05 12.68
CA GLY A 963 37.63 -6.76 13.01
C GLY A 963 38.65 -6.81 11.87
N GLN A 964 38.46 -6.03 10.81
CA GLN A 964 39.38 -5.99 9.68
C GLN A 964 40.78 -5.55 10.14
N THR A 965 41.81 -6.24 9.65
CA THR A 965 43.21 -5.89 9.92
C THR A 965 43.82 -5.21 8.71
N LEU A 966 44.17 -3.93 8.89
CA LEU A 966 44.71 -3.04 7.88
C LEU A 966 46.24 -3.01 7.98
N THR A 967 46.95 -3.20 6.87
CA THR A 967 48.40 -3.00 6.78
C THR A 967 48.69 -1.51 6.70
N ALA A 968 49.55 -1.02 7.59
CA ALA A 968 49.96 0.37 7.59
C ALA A 968 51.01 0.65 6.50
N PRO A 969 50.96 1.81 5.82
CA PRO A 969 52.05 2.23 4.96
C PRO A 969 53.30 2.51 5.79
N ASP A 970 54.47 2.34 5.18
CA ASP A 970 55.73 2.69 5.82
C ASP A 970 55.74 4.18 6.18
N SER A 971 55.70 4.48 7.48
CA SER A 971 55.55 5.84 8.03
C SER A 971 56.58 6.05 9.16
N PRO A 972 57.88 6.19 8.85
CA PRO A 972 58.91 6.34 9.88
C PRO A 972 58.71 7.63 10.68
N GLY A 973 58.69 7.50 12.01
CA GLY A 973 58.55 8.65 12.91
C GLY A 973 57.11 9.16 13.11
N ALA A 974 56.10 8.46 12.59
CA ALA A 974 54.70 8.78 12.91
C ALA A 974 54.46 8.72 14.43
N THR A 975 53.87 9.77 14.97
CA THR A 975 53.52 9.92 16.38
C THR A 975 52.02 9.94 16.61
N LYS A 976 51.22 10.06 15.54
CA LYS A 976 49.77 10.16 15.58
C LYS A 976 49.11 9.25 14.57
N LEU A 977 47.95 8.72 14.95
CA LEU A 977 47.01 8.01 14.08
C LEU A 977 45.63 8.66 14.20
N SER A 978 44.93 8.86 13.09
CA SER A 978 43.54 9.31 13.10
C SER A 978 42.75 8.63 12.00
N PHE A 979 41.43 8.56 12.16
CA PHE A 979 40.50 7.97 11.20
C PHE A 979 39.56 9.04 10.64
N LEU A 980 39.23 8.91 9.37
CA LEU A 980 38.24 9.73 8.67
C LEU A 980 37.00 8.85 8.41
N GLY A 981 35.87 9.25 8.97
CA GLY A 981 34.70 8.38 9.07
C GLY A 981 33.46 9.07 9.62
N ALA A 982 32.40 8.31 9.76
CA ALA A 982 31.21 8.67 10.53
C ALA A 982 30.51 7.39 11.00
N ALA A 983 29.56 7.50 11.93
CA ALA A 983 28.73 6.40 12.38
C ALA A 983 27.30 6.48 11.84
N VAL A 984 26.63 5.34 11.80
CA VAL A 984 25.21 5.17 11.44
C VAL A 984 24.49 4.38 12.54
N GLY A 985 23.17 4.57 12.68
CA GLY A 985 22.39 3.93 13.77
C GLY A 985 22.76 4.38 15.18
N GLY A 986 23.36 5.57 15.30
CA GLY A 986 23.85 6.15 16.55
C GLY A 986 25.38 6.34 16.56
N ASP A 987 25.87 6.97 17.63
CA ASP A 987 27.31 7.11 17.86
C ASP A 987 27.98 5.74 18.04
N ALA A 988 29.10 5.51 17.38
CA ALA A 988 29.78 4.21 17.42
C ALA A 988 31.13 4.31 18.12
N HIS A 989 31.41 3.40 19.05
CA HIS A 989 32.74 3.28 19.64
C HIS A 989 33.18 1.82 19.84
N GLY A 990 34.49 1.60 19.78
CA GLY A 990 35.11 0.30 20.00
C GLY A 990 36.63 0.38 20.08
N THR A 991 37.27 -0.75 20.39
CA THR A 991 38.73 -0.79 20.59
C THR A 991 39.46 -1.09 19.28
N VAL A 992 40.38 -0.21 18.89
CA VAL A 992 41.34 -0.45 17.81
C VAL A 992 42.65 -1.01 18.37
N THR A 993 43.24 -1.99 17.70
CA THR A 993 44.55 -2.56 18.06
C THR A 993 45.61 -2.17 17.03
N ILE A 994 46.63 -1.44 17.47
CA ILE A 994 47.81 -1.08 16.68
C ILE A 994 48.91 -2.10 16.96
N THR A 995 49.38 -2.80 15.92
CA THR A 995 50.54 -3.70 16.02
C THR A 995 51.74 -3.05 15.37
N TYR A 996 52.86 -3.02 16.08
CA TYR A 996 54.12 -2.44 15.61
C TYR A 996 55.00 -3.47 14.90
N THR A 997 56.00 -3.00 14.15
CA THR A 997 56.92 -3.86 13.39
C THR A 997 57.76 -4.78 14.28
N ASP A 998 57.98 -4.41 15.55
CA ASP A 998 58.64 -5.23 16.57
C ASP A 998 57.73 -6.33 17.18
N GLY A 999 56.47 -6.41 16.76
CA GLY A 999 55.47 -7.36 17.25
C GLY A 999 54.74 -6.94 18.52
N SER A 1000 55.10 -5.81 19.12
CA SER A 1000 54.35 -5.25 20.26
C SER A 1000 53.03 -4.61 19.81
N THR A 1001 52.08 -4.46 20.74
CA THR A 1001 50.76 -3.91 20.46
C THR A 1001 50.41 -2.75 21.38
N GLN A 1002 49.59 -1.83 20.88
CA GLN A 1002 48.92 -0.78 21.64
C GLN A 1002 47.42 -0.82 21.32
N THR A 1003 46.57 -0.63 22.31
CA THR A 1003 45.13 -0.43 22.10
C THR A 1003 44.77 1.04 22.24
N ALA A 1004 43.74 1.47 21.53
CA ALA A 1004 43.13 2.79 21.66
C ALA A 1004 41.64 2.73 21.35
N ASP A 1005 40.91 3.80 21.66
CA ASP A 1005 39.50 3.91 21.33
C ASP A 1005 39.32 4.50 19.93
N LEU A 1006 38.49 3.85 19.12
CA LEU A 1006 37.89 4.42 17.91
C LEU A 1006 36.48 4.87 18.28
N GLY A 1007 36.22 6.17 18.24
CA GLY A 1007 34.89 6.76 18.43
C GLY A 1007 34.51 7.65 17.26
N LEU A 1008 33.36 7.37 16.63
CA LEU A 1008 32.80 8.13 15.53
C LEU A 1008 31.39 8.62 15.89
N SER A 1009 31.14 9.90 15.61
CA SER A 1009 29.82 10.51 15.81
C SER A 1009 28.86 10.07 14.71
N GLU A 1010 27.57 10.02 15.03
CA GLU A 1010 26.51 9.78 14.03
C GLU A 1010 26.52 10.86 12.95
N TRP A 1011 26.42 10.43 11.68
CA TRP A 1011 26.65 11.27 10.50
C TRP A 1011 25.63 12.40 10.29
N LEU A 1012 24.46 12.37 10.92
CA LEU A 1012 23.43 13.44 10.87
C LEU A 1012 23.32 14.23 12.17
N LEU A 1013 24.00 13.81 13.25
CA LEU A 1013 23.95 14.39 14.59
C LEU A 1013 22.50 14.64 15.07
N LYS A 1014 21.62 13.65 14.86
CA LYS A 1014 20.17 13.73 15.11
C LYS A 1014 19.52 14.97 14.50
N GLY A 1015 19.71 15.15 13.19
CA GLY A 1015 19.19 16.30 12.45
C GLY A 1015 19.91 17.60 12.78
N GLY A 1016 21.17 17.52 13.24
CA GLY A 1016 21.98 18.64 13.66
C GLY A 1016 21.68 19.19 15.06
N THR A 1017 20.93 18.46 15.88
CA THR A 1017 20.61 18.85 17.26
C THR A 1017 21.70 18.49 18.27
N GLU A 1018 22.60 17.57 17.92
CA GLU A 1018 23.72 17.14 18.76
C GLU A 1018 25.06 17.73 18.30
N GLN A 1019 26.00 17.83 19.23
CA GLN A 1019 27.39 18.18 18.93
C GLN A 1019 28.20 16.92 18.61
N PRO A 1020 29.29 17.02 17.82
CA PRO A 1020 30.19 15.90 17.60
C PRO A 1020 30.72 15.32 18.92
N GLN A 1021 30.69 14.00 19.03
CA GLN A 1021 31.17 13.24 20.19
C GLN A 1021 32.64 12.82 20.04
N PHE A 1022 33.21 12.25 21.09
CA PHE A 1022 34.57 11.66 21.12
C PHE A 1022 35.70 12.60 20.65
N GLY A 1023 35.50 13.92 20.75
CA GLY A 1023 36.46 14.91 20.24
C GLY A 1023 36.63 14.89 18.72
N ASN A 1024 35.64 14.38 17.99
CA ASN A 1024 35.63 14.37 16.53
C ASN A 1024 35.64 15.80 15.96
N ALA A 1025 36.48 16.04 14.96
CA ALA A 1025 36.51 17.29 14.21
C ALA A 1025 35.66 17.15 12.94
N VAL A 1026 34.78 18.12 12.68
CA VAL A 1026 34.01 18.17 11.43
C VAL A 1026 34.94 18.53 10.28
N VAL A 1027 35.04 17.64 9.30
CA VAL A 1027 35.91 17.78 8.12
C VAL A 1027 35.16 18.38 6.94
N ALA A 1028 33.94 17.91 6.73
CA ALA A 1028 33.05 18.43 5.69
C ALA A 1028 31.60 18.38 6.16
N THR A 1029 30.79 19.22 5.55
CA THR A 1029 29.35 19.20 5.75
C THR A 1029 28.65 19.35 4.43
N THR A 1030 27.66 18.49 4.20
CA THR A 1030 26.79 18.52 3.02
C THR A 1030 25.39 19.01 3.42
N PRO A 1031 24.68 19.75 2.55
CA PRO A 1031 23.33 20.26 2.86
C PRO A 1031 22.21 19.24 2.65
N TYR A 1032 22.50 18.09 2.05
CA TYR A 1032 21.56 17.00 1.79
C TYR A 1032 22.30 15.66 1.71
N VAL A 1033 21.56 14.58 1.86
CA VAL A 1033 22.00 13.20 1.59
C VAL A 1033 21.23 12.63 0.42
N ASN A 1034 21.86 11.71 -0.29
CA ASN A 1034 21.20 10.90 -1.30
C ASN A 1034 20.41 9.80 -0.61
N SER A 1035 19.21 9.52 -1.12
CA SER A 1035 18.31 8.53 -0.57
C SER A 1035 17.54 7.85 -1.69
N ALA A 1036 17.69 6.53 -1.79
CA ALA A 1036 16.84 5.70 -2.64
C ALA A 1036 15.46 5.42 -2.02
N PHE A 1037 15.21 5.94 -0.81
CA PHE A 1037 14.12 5.51 0.05
C PHE A 1037 12.78 6.18 -0.29
N PRO A 1038 11.72 5.40 -0.59
CA PRO A 1038 10.47 5.93 -1.14
C PRO A 1038 9.33 6.11 -0.15
N ARG A 1039 9.35 5.54 1.07
CA ARG A 1039 8.10 5.21 1.78
C ARG A 1039 7.15 6.38 2.09
N TYR A 1040 7.59 7.64 2.05
CA TYR A 1040 6.65 8.77 2.15
C TYR A 1040 6.93 10.01 1.30
N MET A 1041 8.00 10.08 0.50
CA MET A 1041 8.23 11.33 -0.26
C MET A 1041 9.09 11.19 -1.51
N PHE A 1042 8.69 12.02 -2.46
CA PHE A 1042 9.05 12.10 -3.87
C PHE A 1042 10.46 12.58 -4.23
N ARG A 1043 11.45 12.47 -3.34
CA ARG A 1043 12.79 13.06 -3.57
C ARG A 1043 13.91 12.06 -3.35
N LEU A 1044 14.75 11.93 -4.37
CA LEU A 1044 16.03 11.21 -4.34
C LEU A 1044 17.08 11.87 -3.43
N GLN A 1045 16.81 13.11 -2.98
CA GLN A 1045 17.67 13.89 -2.10
C GLN A 1045 16.87 14.34 -0.87
N ARG A 1046 17.43 14.09 0.32
CA ARG A 1046 16.86 14.52 1.59
C ARG A 1046 17.65 15.71 2.12
N PRO A 1047 17.01 16.82 2.51
CA PRO A 1047 17.70 18.03 2.97
C PRO A 1047 18.27 17.88 4.39
N TYR A 1048 18.86 16.73 4.71
CA TYR A 1048 19.57 16.48 5.96
C TYR A 1048 21.01 16.90 5.81
N LYS A 1049 21.45 17.70 6.76
CA LYS A 1049 22.84 18.09 6.86
C LYS A 1049 23.64 16.88 7.34
N ALA A 1050 24.57 16.39 6.52
CA ALA A 1050 25.43 15.27 6.88
C ALA A 1050 26.88 15.70 7.08
N TYR A 1051 27.54 15.06 8.03
CA TYR A 1051 28.83 15.46 8.60
C TYR A 1051 29.85 14.33 8.45
N LEU A 1052 30.97 14.66 7.83
CA LEU A 1052 32.15 13.79 7.79
C LEU A 1052 33.11 14.18 8.91
N PHE A 1053 33.62 13.22 9.67
CA PHE A 1053 34.46 13.47 10.83
C PHE A 1053 35.88 12.93 10.68
N ALA A 1054 36.83 13.61 11.32
CA ALA A 1054 38.13 13.05 11.68
C ALA A 1054 38.16 12.81 13.20
N THR A 1055 38.63 11.64 13.61
CA THR A 1055 38.75 11.32 15.04
C THR A 1055 39.82 12.21 15.69
N ALA A 1056 39.71 12.38 17.01
CA ALA A 1056 40.83 12.89 17.79
C ALA A 1056 42.08 12.03 17.52
N PRO A 1057 43.27 12.64 17.30
CA PRO A 1057 44.48 11.86 17.03
C PRO A 1057 44.87 10.96 18.21
N ILE A 1058 45.04 9.68 17.93
CA ILE A 1058 45.60 8.69 18.85
C ILE A 1058 47.12 8.89 18.89
N THR A 1059 47.67 9.11 20.08
CA THR A 1059 49.10 9.16 20.29
C THR A 1059 49.71 7.76 20.16
N LEU A 1060 50.65 7.60 19.24
CA LEU A 1060 51.39 6.35 19.02
C LEU A 1060 52.54 6.22 20.01
N THR A 1061 52.95 4.98 20.28
CA THR A 1061 54.08 4.68 21.16
C THR A 1061 55.36 5.28 20.56
N PRO A 1062 56.09 6.17 21.28
CA PRO A 1062 57.26 6.84 20.74
C PRO A 1062 58.32 5.86 20.23
N GLY A 1063 58.90 6.16 19.06
CA GLY A 1063 60.00 5.40 18.46
C GLY A 1063 59.58 4.06 17.83
N LYS A 1064 58.30 3.70 17.84
CA LYS A 1064 57.80 2.48 17.19
C LYS A 1064 57.15 2.78 15.85
N GLN A 1065 57.27 1.84 14.91
CA GLN A 1065 56.69 1.94 13.57
C GLN A 1065 55.48 1.02 13.45
N VAL A 1066 54.34 1.56 13.03
CA VAL A 1066 53.09 0.79 12.89
C VAL A 1066 53.22 -0.21 11.74
N ARG A 1067 52.83 -1.46 12.00
CA ARG A 1067 52.76 -2.54 11.01
C ARG A 1067 51.34 -2.80 10.56
N THR A 1068 50.42 -2.96 11.50
CA THR A 1068 48.99 -3.16 11.20
C THR A 1068 48.09 -2.41 12.19
N ILE A 1069 46.87 -2.14 11.75
CA ILE A 1069 45.79 -1.53 12.52
C ILE A 1069 44.57 -2.46 12.40
N THR A 1070 44.18 -3.09 13.50
CA THR A 1070 42.98 -3.95 13.56
C THR A 1070 41.82 -3.12 14.08
N LEU A 1071 40.80 -2.93 13.24
CA LEU A 1071 39.56 -2.23 13.60
C LEU A 1071 38.79 -3.03 14.67
N PRO A 1072 37.88 -2.38 15.42
CA PRO A 1072 37.02 -3.06 16.38
C PRO A 1072 36.29 -4.25 15.73
N ALA A 1073 36.26 -5.39 16.42
CA ALA A 1073 35.49 -6.58 16.00
C ALA A 1073 33.98 -6.36 16.12
N THR A 1074 33.58 -5.53 17.07
CA THR A 1074 32.21 -5.07 17.32
C THR A 1074 32.26 -3.63 17.80
N THR A 1075 31.22 -2.85 17.52
CA THR A 1075 31.04 -1.50 18.05
C THR A 1075 29.84 -1.45 18.98
N THR A 1076 29.87 -0.52 19.95
CA THR A 1076 28.75 -0.22 20.84
C THR A 1076 28.07 1.07 20.38
N GLY A 1077 26.74 1.08 20.38
CA GLY A 1077 25.92 2.21 19.91
C GLY A 1077 25.49 2.01 18.46
N GLY A 1078 26.24 2.56 17.51
CA GLY A 1078 26.03 2.39 16.07
C GLY A 1078 27.12 1.57 15.36
N GLU A 1079 27.08 1.58 14.03
CA GLU A 1079 28.10 1.00 13.15
C GLU A 1079 29.15 2.06 12.76
N ALA A 1080 30.44 1.72 12.88
CA ALA A 1080 31.53 2.65 12.56
C ALA A 1080 32.00 2.49 11.11
N HIS A 1081 31.83 3.54 10.29
CA HIS A 1081 32.28 3.57 8.90
C HIS A 1081 33.57 4.36 8.76
N VAL A 1082 34.62 3.70 8.24
CA VAL A 1082 35.94 4.29 8.03
C VAL A 1082 36.23 4.41 6.53
N PHE A 1083 36.31 5.64 6.03
CA PHE A 1083 36.67 5.92 4.64
C PHE A 1083 38.19 5.91 4.43
N SER A 1084 38.95 6.45 5.40
CA SER A 1084 40.41 6.52 5.36
C SER A 1084 41.01 6.59 6.77
N TYR A 1085 42.31 6.34 6.89
CA TYR A 1085 43.11 6.71 8.08
C TYR A 1085 44.37 7.47 7.66
N ALA A 1086 45.02 8.13 8.62
CA ALA A 1086 46.27 8.86 8.40
C ALA A 1086 47.25 8.64 9.56
N LEU A 1087 48.53 8.50 9.22
CA LEU A 1087 49.67 8.44 10.15
C LEU A 1087 50.53 9.69 9.94
N GLY A 1088 50.97 10.34 11.02
CA GLY A 1088 51.80 11.54 10.92
C GLY A 1088 52.49 11.97 12.20
#